data_AF-A0A416DVB7-F1
#
_entry.id   AF-A0A416DVB7-F1
#
_cell.length_a   1.000
_cell.length_b   1.000
_cell.length_c   1.000
_cell.angle_alpha   90.00
_cell.angle_beta   90.00
_cell.angle_gamma   90.00
#
_symmetry.space_group_name_H-M   'P 1'
#
loop_
_entity.id
_entity.type
_entity.pdbx_description
1 polymer ?
#
loop_
_entity_poly.entity_id
_entity_poly.type
_entity_poly.pdbx_seq_one_letter_code
_entity_poly.pdbx_strand_id
1 'polypeptide(L)'
;MRKKICRIKRGLAVMLSVCMVFGVAPIQAGAEENDSEIAVQANDSAGKTEQQSTEEEECKHEGIEITFNSNGFGNCPKCNATVYQSAVETTDKYDIDDDSTKDIVYEISNAGQLYWFAGLVNGTLDGVKQNKLANAILTANITVNKNLLDSLQYDTEGNVSNGSDFISWTPIADCMGDHITQYSGTFDGNNKTVSGLYFNDNSTRIGLFGSSEADGNIKNVGVVDSYFKGNDFVGGVCGRNDGTITNCYNAGNLTVIESSATIGGICGYNSGTVTNCYNTGTVTATGQVASVGGVCGCSIAPISNCYNIGTVTATSSSTDISGICGYYFGPIKNCYYLADTEDENGGKTTEQFASGEIAYLLSQGCTVGEGEDAVTYSGSIWGQALGENGDTYPVLDITKKVYQVDKYDGCEGKPGSSTKVYSNQSTSIYGEHSFAYEPVENGNAIKAACSECGATYTVKLTRPAATSDEKIVYDGTEKKAGTAIDSGNTGIETIPENAITYATVTNGTPSTYSTTAPKNAGTYKAKLTLGTGDNIVSIEINFTIEKAASPTIAGEEKSYAYSAGSAGKTIGVDIAGKFPTDRGITTYAVAKTDTEQLLSEVTVDTAGNLTYKVNQVDSTKVGKTAIIAVTASMENYENAGYTLTISSIDKKAVEIKSGNSVSVDGSNVLIYGEKISKLTLGNTVFVEAGTDDVIEGILSWSNPDEIPAAGTTQAGWVFKPADGTHYAELTGKAAITVAKATPVIAEKSTATALTYGQKLSDSTLTGGKATYKTVDGTEVAGTFAWKNSNIKPTVADSGKTEYDVTFTPSDTDNYNAVDMKISLTVNKAAKAPNMPEAAMAPAHSAKKVGDITLPDGWNWSDTDKDKELTDGVAVTATAVYTGADKGNYENVSVTITITRSSCDHKNTEVRDKKEVTCTEDGYSGDVYCKDCTVLVTKGSVITHPGHLLREVAAKDATATVAGNIAYYVCENAGCGKYFADNAAKTEITDKSSIIIPATGGASSSGGGSSSSGGASSGGSSSDGTSGGGTLSGTTDKPSVPKKGTKIKGNDGSTYIVTSGKGKTPTVQYTAPKSTAKGTVTIPAKAKIDGVSYRVTSIADNAFKNNKKITKVVIGNNIVSIGKNAFAKCTKLVSVIIGKNVIKIGKDAFAGCKKLKKIVINTKKLTKKSVAKGAFRSVGKKVVVQVPKSEYKAYKKLLRAKGLSKKVKIKRY
;
A
#
# COMPACT_ATOMS: atom_id res chain seq x y z
N MET A 1 -38.95 22.83 -30.65
CA MET A 1 -40.05 22.99 -31.62
C MET A 1 -40.55 21.60 -32.02
N ARG A 2 -41.82 21.26 -31.70
CA ARG A 2 -42.90 20.75 -32.61
C ARG A 2 -42.46 19.65 -33.62
N LYS A 3 -43.17 18.55 -33.89
CA LYS A 3 -44.51 18.02 -33.57
C LYS A 3 -44.68 16.69 -34.35
N LYS A 4 -45.53 15.78 -33.84
CA LYS A 4 -46.48 14.85 -34.53
C LYS A 4 -45.92 13.73 -35.44
N ILE A 5 -46.22 12.43 -35.24
CA ILE A 5 -47.49 11.66 -35.16
C ILE A 5 -48.09 11.22 -36.52
N CYS A 6 -48.17 9.88 -36.66
CA CYS A 6 -49.10 8.98 -37.38
C CYS A 6 -49.08 8.82 -38.92
N ARG A 7 -49.02 7.55 -39.36
CA ARG A 7 -50.11 6.71 -39.98
C ARG A 7 -49.48 5.58 -40.83
N ILE A 8 -50.01 4.37 -41.09
CA ILE A 8 -51.13 3.49 -40.66
C ILE A 8 -51.07 2.23 -41.59
N LYS A 9 -51.55 1.06 -41.10
CA LYS A 9 -52.06 -0.16 -41.82
C LYS A 9 -51.06 -1.12 -42.48
N ARG A 10 -51.00 -2.40 -42.05
CA ARG A 10 -51.89 -3.59 -42.25
C ARG A 10 -51.50 -4.40 -43.50
N GLY A 11 -51.35 -5.72 -43.32
CA GLY A 11 -51.33 -6.69 -44.42
C GLY A 11 -51.04 -8.11 -43.91
N LEU A 12 -52.12 -8.84 -43.60
CA LEU A 12 -52.16 -10.23 -43.17
C LEU A 12 -52.23 -11.17 -44.41
N ALA A 13 -51.92 -12.46 -44.20
CA ALA A 13 -52.38 -13.64 -44.96
C ALA A 13 -51.53 -14.08 -46.19
N VAL A 14 -51.39 -15.34 -46.62
CA VAL A 14 -51.86 -16.71 -46.27
C VAL A 14 -51.22 -17.68 -47.30
N MET A 15 -51.24 -19.01 -47.04
CA MET A 15 -51.15 -20.19 -47.96
C MET A 15 -49.93 -21.11 -47.71
N LEU A 16 -49.97 -22.47 -47.71
CA LEU A 16 -51.00 -23.52 -47.90
C LEU A 16 -50.38 -24.91 -47.53
N SER A 17 -51.19 -25.86 -46.99
CA SER A 17 -51.36 -27.29 -47.43
C SER A 17 -50.20 -28.34 -47.29
N VAL A 18 -50.33 -29.66 -46.95
CA VAL A 18 -51.36 -30.73 -47.10
C VAL A 18 -51.05 -31.98 -46.20
N CYS A 19 -52.11 -32.70 -45.74
CA CYS A 19 -52.28 -34.14 -45.31
C CYS A 19 -51.75 -34.62 -43.93
N MET A 20 -52.45 -35.45 -43.11
CA MET A 20 -53.74 -36.16 -43.15
C MET A 20 -54.15 -36.63 -41.72
N VAL A 21 -55.41 -36.35 -41.32
CA VAL A 21 -56.47 -37.12 -40.58
C VAL A 21 -56.11 -38.27 -39.59
N PHE A 22 -56.81 -38.59 -38.50
CA PHE A 22 -58.18 -38.35 -37.95
C PHE A 22 -58.09 -38.28 -36.40
N GLY A 23 -58.74 -37.34 -35.72
CA GLY A 23 -60.07 -37.50 -35.11
C GLY A 23 -59.92 -37.27 -33.59
N VAL A 24 -60.77 -36.59 -32.83
CA VAL A 24 -62.19 -36.27 -32.95
C VAL A 24 -62.47 -34.93 -32.23
N ALA A 25 -63.62 -34.36 -32.59
CA ALA A 25 -64.07 -32.98 -32.51
C ALA A 25 -64.18 -32.30 -31.12
N PRO A 26 -64.27 -30.95 -31.13
CA PRO A 26 -64.29 -30.07 -29.96
C PRO A 26 -65.69 -29.52 -29.64
N ILE A 27 -65.89 -28.92 -28.47
CA ILE A 27 -66.93 -27.89 -28.28
C ILE A 27 -66.35 -26.72 -27.46
N GLN A 28 -66.76 -25.53 -27.90
CA GLN A 28 -66.25 -24.19 -27.66
C GLN A 28 -67.17 -23.41 -26.72
N ALA A 29 -66.59 -22.38 -26.09
CA ALA A 29 -67.21 -21.15 -25.59
C ALA A 29 -68.20 -21.22 -24.41
N GLY A 30 -68.05 -20.23 -23.52
CA GLY A 30 -69.08 -19.84 -22.57
C GLY A 30 -68.50 -18.91 -21.51
N ALA A 31 -68.98 -17.68 -21.49
CA ALA A 31 -68.66 -16.66 -20.50
C ALA A 31 -69.50 -16.83 -19.22
N GLU A 32 -69.17 -15.97 -18.25
CA GLU A 32 -70.00 -15.46 -17.13
C GLU A 32 -70.01 -16.19 -15.78
N GLU A 33 -69.69 -15.35 -14.78
CA GLU A 33 -70.15 -15.27 -13.39
C GLU A 33 -71.08 -16.39 -12.85
N ASN A 34 -70.69 -17.00 -11.73
CA ASN A 34 -71.34 -16.75 -10.42
C ASN A 34 -70.79 -17.68 -9.33
N ASP A 35 -71.04 -17.20 -8.11
CA ASP A 35 -70.79 -17.75 -6.79
C ASP A 35 -70.96 -19.26 -6.56
N SER A 36 -70.32 -19.67 -5.46
CA SER A 36 -70.79 -20.58 -4.42
C SER A 36 -70.04 -21.90 -4.20
N GLU A 37 -69.68 -22.04 -2.92
CA GLU A 37 -69.17 -23.17 -2.15
C GLU A 37 -69.55 -24.58 -2.64
N ILE A 38 -68.58 -25.50 -2.59
CA ILE A 38 -68.82 -26.86 -2.09
C ILE A 38 -67.67 -27.26 -1.17
N ALA A 39 -68.02 -27.47 0.10
CA ALA A 39 -67.17 -28.05 1.13
C ALA A 39 -66.87 -29.53 0.87
N VAL A 40 -65.65 -29.98 1.20
CA VAL A 40 -65.40 -31.37 1.59
C VAL A 40 -64.64 -31.36 2.91
N GLN A 41 -65.29 -32.02 3.87
CA GLN A 41 -64.94 -32.18 5.27
C GLN A 41 -63.54 -32.80 5.47
N ALA A 42 -62.79 -32.26 6.43
CA ALA A 42 -61.76 -33.00 7.15
C ALA A 42 -62.07 -32.94 8.64
N ASN A 43 -62.09 -34.14 9.24
CA ASN A 43 -62.47 -34.46 10.60
C ASN A 43 -61.63 -33.73 11.67
N ASP A 44 -62.33 -33.39 12.74
CA ASP A 44 -61.83 -33.11 14.08
C ASP A 44 -60.78 -34.10 14.57
N SER A 45 -59.78 -33.60 15.31
CA SER A 45 -59.44 -34.07 16.66
C SER A 45 -58.46 -33.13 17.38
N ALA A 46 -59.02 -32.36 18.33
CA ALA A 46 -58.51 -31.93 19.64
C ALA A 46 -57.04 -31.46 19.79
N GLY A 47 -56.72 -30.30 20.38
CA GLY A 47 -57.53 -29.48 21.29
C GLY A 47 -57.05 -28.03 21.35
N LYS A 48 -58.04 -27.13 21.34
CA LYS A 48 -57.93 -25.73 21.73
C LYS A 48 -57.73 -25.65 23.24
N THR A 49 -56.80 -24.82 23.68
CA THR A 49 -57.04 -24.01 24.87
C THR A 49 -57.48 -22.65 24.37
N GLU A 50 -58.70 -22.26 24.73
CA GLU A 50 -59.26 -20.94 24.41
C GLU A 50 -58.42 -19.85 25.07
N GLN A 51 -57.92 -18.90 24.28
CA GLN A 51 -57.78 -17.53 24.74
C GLN A 51 -58.57 -16.62 23.79
N GLN A 52 -59.36 -15.77 24.43
CA GLN A 52 -60.31 -14.84 23.86
C GLN A 52 -59.74 -14.05 22.69
N SER A 53 -60.52 -13.97 21.62
CA SER A 53 -60.38 -12.99 20.56
C SER A 53 -60.47 -11.58 21.13
N THR A 54 -59.34 -10.93 21.31
CA THR A 54 -59.26 -9.49 21.11
C THR A 54 -59.05 -9.26 19.62
N GLU A 55 -59.87 -8.42 19.00
CA GLU A 55 -59.60 -7.88 17.67
C GLU A 55 -58.17 -7.29 17.69
N GLU A 56 -57.21 -8.01 17.11
CA GLU A 56 -55.87 -7.47 16.85
C GLU A 56 -56.02 -6.44 15.73
N GLU A 57 -56.07 -5.17 16.12
CA GLU A 57 -55.87 -4.06 15.22
C GLU A 57 -54.50 -4.28 14.52
N GLU A 58 -54.51 -4.60 13.21
CA GLU A 58 -53.29 -4.73 12.41
C GLU A 58 -52.40 -3.52 12.68
N CYS A 59 -51.22 -3.76 13.24
CA CYS A 59 -50.27 -2.70 13.57
C CYS A 59 -49.70 -2.11 12.28
N LYS A 60 -50.44 -1.19 11.64
CA LYS A 60 -49.93 -0.40 10.52
C LYS A 60 -48.73 0.39 11.03
N HIS A 61 -47.55 0.07 10.50
CA HIS A 61 -46.27 0.70 10.85
C HIS A 61 -46.18 2.20 10.45
N GLU A 62 -47.27 2.78 9.94
CA GLU A 62 -47.39 4.19 9.58
C GLU A 62 -47.27 5.10 10.82
N GLY A 63 -46.30 6.02 10.78
CA GLY A 63 -46.10 7.03 11.83
C GLY A 63 -45.38 6.55 13.10
N ILE A 64 -44.82 5.33 13.10
CA ILE A 64 -44.05 4.78 14.23
C ILE A 64 -42.55 4.92 13.94
N GLU A 65 -41.80 5.59 14.81
CA GLU A 65 -40.36 5.76 14.68
C GLU A 65 -39.61 4.48 15.13
N ILE A 66 -39.02 3.76 14.18
CA ILE A 66 -38.31 2.50 14.42
C ILE A 66 -36.81 2.77 14.46
N THR A 67 -36.16 2.36 15.55
CA THR A 67 -34.70 2.46 15.70
C THR A 67 -34.03 1.18 15.22
N PHE A 68 -33.23 1.28 14.16
CA PHE A 68 -32.45 0.15 13.67
C PHE A 68 -31.14 -0.02 14.44
N ASN A 69 -30.76 -1.27 14.59
CA ASN A 69 -29.46 -1.69 15.07
C ASN A 69 -28.42 -1.49 13.93
N SER A 70 -27.14 -1.58 14.22
CA SER A 70 -26.10 -1.26 13.23
C SER A 70 -26.06 -2.25 12.05
N ASN A 71 -26.58 -3.46 12.24
CA ASN A 71 -26.74 -4.43 11.16
C ASN A 71 -28.09 -4.31 10.45
N GLY A 72 -28.87 -3.24 10.71
CA GLY A 72 -30.10 -2.90 10.00
C GLY A 72 -31.38 -3.58 10.52
N PHE A 73 -31.34 -4.27 11.66
CA PHE A 73 -32.54 -4.88 12.26
C PHE A 73 -33.13 -3.96 13.34
N GLY A 74 -34.44 -3.75 13.34
CA GLY A 74 -35.18 -3.01 14.36
C GLY A 74 -36.37 -3.82 14.86
N ASN A 75 -37.04 -3.37 15.92
CA ASN A 75 -38.27 -3.98 16.42
C ASN A 75 -39.37 -2.92 16.48
N CYS A 76 -40.59 -3.30 16.08
CA CYS A 76 -41.76 -2.45 16.23
C CYS A 76 -42.13 -2.33 17.72
N PRO A 77 -42.17 -1.12 18.32
CA PRO A 77 -42.49 -0.96 19.74
C PRO A 77 -43.93 -1.36 20.11
N LYS A 78 -44.84 -1.46 19.14
CA LYS A 78 -46.27 -1.77 19.37
C LYS A 78 -46.57 -3.26 19.33
N CYS A 79 -46.04 -3.99 18.34
CA CYS A 79 -46.30 -5.42 18.14
C CYS A 79 -45.07 -6.31 18.36
N ASN A 80 -43.91 -5.72 18.69
CA ASN A 80 -42.62 -6.39 18.86
C ASN A 80 -42.13 -7.19 17.65
N ALA A 81 -42.73 -6.99 16.47
CA ALA A 81 -42.29 -7.59 15.21
C ALA A 81 -40.92 -7.05 14.78
N THR A 82 -40.07 -7.92 14.22
CA THR A 82 -38.80 -7.51 13.62
C THR A 82 -39.07 -6.70 12.36
N VAL A 83 -38.42 -5.54 12.23
CA VAL A 83 -38.50 -4.66 11.07
C VAL A 83 -37.12 -4.47 10.48
N TYR A 84 -37.04 -4.44 9.15
CA TYR A 84 -35.79 -4.37 8.41
C TYR A 84 -35.54 -2.97 7.85
N GLN A 85 -34.31 -2.48 7.97
CA GLN A 85 -33.91 -1.19 7.40
C GLN A 85 -34.02 -1.25 5.87
N SER A 86 -34.67 -0.26 5.25
CA SER A 86 -34.79 -0.21 3.80
C SER A 86 -33.45 -0.09 3.08
N ALA A 87 -33.31 -0.80 1.97
CA ALA A 87 -32.18 -0.61 1.06
C ALA A 87 -32.23 0.77 0.40
N VAL A 88 -31.08 1.31 0.00
CA VAL A 88 -30.99 2.66 -0.56
C VAL A 88 -31.22 2.60 -2.07
N GLU A 89 -32.34 3.15 -2.55
CA GLU A 89 -32.65 3.23 -3.97
C GLU A 89 -31.82 4.30 -4.69
N THR A 90 -31.33 3.99 -5.89
CA THR A 90 -30.60 4.91 -6.77
C THR A 90 -31.09 4.76 -8.20
N THR A 91 -31.29 5.85 -8.94
CA THR A 91 -31.94 5.81 -10.27
C THR A 91 -31.02 6.09 -11.47
N ASP A 92 -29.81 6.63 -11.24
CA ASP A 92 -28.93 7.14 -12.32
C ASP A 92 -27.44 6.77 -12.09
N LYS A 93 -27.17 5.79 -11.24
CA LYS A 93 -25.80 5.47 -10.81
C LYS A 93 -25.22 4.28 -11.55
N TYR A 94 -25.99 3.22 -11.69
CA TYR A 94 -25.54 1.94 -12.21
C TYR A 94 -26.20 1.64 -13.54
N ASP A 95 -25.42 1.03 -14.40
CA ASP A 95 -25.87 0.30 -15.59
C ASP A 95 -25.60 -1.16 -15.19
N ILE A 96 -26.60 -1.80 -14.59
CA ILE A 96 -26.39 -3.06 -13.86
C ILE A 96 -26.60 -4.27 -14.77
N ASP A 97 -27.35 -4.11 -15.85
CA ASP A 97 -27.57 -5.13 -16.87
C ASP A 97 -26.68 -4.97 -18.12
N ASP A 98 -25.84 -3.93 -18.16
CA ASP A 98 -24.87 -3.63 -19.23
C ASP A 98 -25.56 -3.29 -20.57
N ASP A 99 -26.76 -2.72 -20.51
CA ASP A 99 -27.55 -2.30 -21.68
C ASP A 99 -27.21 -0.87 -22.15
N SER A 100 -26.22 -0.23 -21.53
CA SER A 100 -25.81 1.17 -21.74
C SER A 100 -26.81 2.23 -21.23
N THR A 101 -27.82 1.83 -20.47
CA THR A 101 -28.78 2.71 -19.78
C THR A 101 -28.55 2.69 -18.26
N LYS A 102 -29.28 3.53 -17.52
CA LYS A 102 -29.14 3.60 -16.06
C LYS A 102 -30.38 3.04 -15.40
N ASP A 103 -30.14 2.17 -14.43
CA ASP A 103 -31.17 1.41 -13.74
C ASP A 103 -31.53 2.00 -12.38
N ILE A 104 -32.75 1.66 -11.97
CA ILE A 104 -33.16 1.77 -10.57
C ILE A 104 -32.55 0.59 -9.81
N VAL A 105 -31.60 0.86 -8.92
CA VAL A 105 -30.85 -0.14 -8.17
C VAL A 105 -30.87 0.15 -6.67
N TYR A 106 -31.16 -0.88 -5.88
CA TYR A 106 -31.07 -0.87 -4.42
C TYR A 106 -29.66 -1.21 -3.95
N GLU A 107 -29.00 -0.28 -3.27
CA GLU A 107 -27.72 -0.50 -2.61
C GLU A 107 -27.91 -1.20 -1.26
N ILE A 108 -27.28 -2.35 -1.11
CA ILE A 108 -27.31 -3.16 0.12
C ILE A 108 -25.92 -3.09 0.77
N SER A 109 -25.88 -2.64 2.02
CA SER A 109 -24.64 -2.41 2.78
C SER A 109 -24.59 -3.12 4.14
N ASN A 110 -25.72 -3.66 4.61
CA ASN A 110 -25.83 -4.41 5.86
C ASN A 110 -26.90 -5.52 5.76
N ALA A 111 -26.99 -6.37 6.79
CA ALA A 111 -27.90 -7.53 6.78
C ALA A 111 -29.38 -7.14 6.76
N GLY A 112 -29.79 -6.13 7.53
CA GLY A 112 -31.17 -5.66 7.55
C GLY A 112 -31.63 -5.16 6.20
N GLN A 113 -30.77 -4.47 5.43
CA GLN A 113 -31.07 -4.08 4.05
C GLN A 113 -31.22 -5.29 3.12
N LEU A 114 -30.45 -6.36 3.34
CA LEU A 114 -30.60 -7.61 2.60
C LEU A 114 -31.95 -8.29 2.93
N TYR A 115 -32.33 -8.34 4.20
CA TYR A 115 -33.62 -8.89 4.64
C TYR A 115 -34.80 -8.04 4.16
N TRP A 116 -34.66 -6.72 4.17
CA TRP A 116 -35.65 -5.82 3.60
C TRP A 116 -35.80 -6.07 2.09
N PHE A 117 -34.70 -6.21 1.35
CA PHE A 117 -34.75 -6.51 -0.08
C PHE A 117 -35.42 -7.86 -0.35
N ALA A 118 -35.12 -8.88 0.45
CA ALA A 118 -35.84 -10.16 0.40
C ALA A 118 -37.34 -9.96 0.61
N GLY A 119 -37.73 -9.17 1.62
CA GLY A 119 -39.13 -8.84 1.86
C GLY A 119 -39.81 -8.05 0.73
N LEU A 120 -39.10 -7.14 0.07
CA LEU A 120 -39.60 -6.39 -1.10
C LEU A 120 -39.91 -7.33 -2.26
N VAL A 121 -39.00 -8.28 -2.52
CA VAL A 121 -39.18 -9.28 -3.58
C VAL A 121 -40.29 -10.26 -3.21
N ASN A 122 -40.35 -10.70 -1.94
CA ASN A 122 -41.33 -11.69 -1.47
C ASN A 122 -42.74 -11.08 -1.26
N GLY A 123 -42.83 -9.75 -1.15
CA GLY A 123 -44.09 -9.05 -0.88
C GLY A 123 -44.54 -9.17 0.58
N THR A 124 -43.59 -9.36 1.50
CA THR A 124 -43.84 -9.57 2.94
C THR A 124 -43.64 -8.31 3.79
N LEU A 125 -43.33 -7.17 3.14
CA LEU A 125 -43.17 -5.88 3.81
C LEU A 125 -44.51 -5.13 3.91
N ASP A 126 -44.89 -4.76 5.12
CA ASP A 126 -46.10 -3.96 5.36
C ASP A 126 -46.07 -2.62 4.63
N GLY A 127 -47.14 -2.33 3.87
CA GLY A 127 -47.32 -1.06 3.16
C GLY A 127 -46.36 -0.85 1.97
N VAL A 128 -45.51 -1.83 1.64
CA VAL A 128 -44.59 -1.77 0.50
C VAL A 128 -45.07 -2.76 -0.57
N LYS A 129 -45.32 -2.26 -1.78
CA LYS A 129 -45.75 -3.10 -2.89
C LYS A 129 -44.61 -4.04 -3.31
N GLN A 130 -44.93 -5.33 -3.49
CA GLN A 130 -44.00 -6.33 -4.00
C GLN A 130 -43.34 -5.86 -5.32
N ASN A 131 -42.03 -6.06 -5.42
CA ASN A 131 -41.27 -5.81 -6.63
C ASN A 131 -40.30 -6.95 -6.95
N LYS A 132 -40.70 -7.84 -7.87
CA LYS A 132 -39.92 -9.00 -8.32
C LYS A 132 -38.79 -8.62 -9.30
N LEU A 133 -38.89 -7.46 -9.92
CA LEU A 133 -37.94 -6.89 -10.90
C LEU A 133 -36.90 -5.98 -10.24
N ALA A 134 -36.90 -5.89 -8.91
CA ALA A 134 -36.01 -4.99 -8.18
C ALA A 134 -34.54 -5.36 -8.44
N ASN A 135 -33.74 -4.42 -8.95
CA ASN A 135 -32.30 -4.63 -9.10
C ASN A 135 -31.57 -4.27 -7.81
N ALA A 136 -30.52 -4.99 -7.45
CA ALA A 136 -29.72 -4.70 -6.26
C ALA A 136 -28.22 -4.88 -6.49
N ILE A 137 -27.43 -4.10 -5.76
CA ILE A 137 -25.97 -4.20 -5.73
C ILE A 137 -25.45 -4.23 -4.29
N LEU A 138 -24.53 -5.15 -3.99
CA LEU A 138 -23.82 -5.15 -2.72
C LEU A 138 -22.72 -4.09 -2.72
N THR A 139 -22.71 -3.23 -1.71
CA THR A 139 -21.68 -2.21 -1.50
C THR A 139 -20.67 -2.60 -0.41
N ALA A 140 -20.98 -3.65 0.36
CA ALA A 140 -20.14 -4.21 1.41
C ALA A 140 -20.33 -5.73 1.49
N ASN A 141 -19.39 -6.41 2.16
CA ASN A 141 -19.63 -7.78 2.59
C ASN A 141 -20.71 -7.77 3.68
N ILE A 142 -21.69 -8.65 3.55
CA ILE A 142 -22.83 -8.76 4.45
C ILE A 142 -22.58 -9.94 5.39
N THR A 143 -22.73 -9.73 6.70
CA THR A 143 -22.64 -10.79 7.71
C THR A 143 -23.87 -10.75 8.58
N VAL A 144 -24.64 -11.85 8.59
CA VAL A 144 -25.85 -12.01 9.39
C VAL A 144 -25.49 -12.62 10.75
N ASN A 145 -25.17 -13.91 10.78
CA ASN A 145 -24.63 -14.60 11.95
C ASN A 145 -23.10 -14.74 11.82
N LYS A 146 -22.33 -14.29 12.80
CA LYS A 146 -20.86 -14.30 12.70
C LYS A 146 -20.27 -15.63 13.14
N ASN A 147 -19.40 -16.23 12.32
CA ASN A 147 -18.77 -17.52 12.58
C ASN A 147 -19.84 -18.61 12.78
N LEU A 148 -20.88 -18.60 11.94
CA LEU A 148 -22.05 -19.46 12.11
C LEU A 148 -21.63 -20.92 12.16
N LEU A 149 -20.85 -21.39 11.18
CA LEU A 149 -20.47 -22.79 11.05
C LEU A 149 -19.62 -23.28 12.24
N ASP A 150 -18.74 -22.43 12.76
CA ASP A 150 -17.94 -22.73 13.96
C ASP A 150 -18.79 -22.76 15.25
N SER A 151 -19.97 -22.16 15.23
CA SER A 151 -20.86 -21.98 16.39
C SER A 151 -22.02 -22.99 16.43
N LEU A 152 -22.23 -23.78 15.37
CA LEU A 152 -23.27 -24.81 15.34
C LEU A 152 -22.97 -25.91 16.35
N GLN A 153 -23.98 -26.28 17.13
CA GLN A 153 -23.96 -27.42 18.03
C GLN A 153 -24.94 -28.47 17.51
N TYR A 154 -24.57 -29.74 17.61
CA TYR A 154 -25.38 -30.86 17.14
C TYR A 154 -25.82 -31.72 18.31
N ASP A 155 -27.06 -32.21 18.27
CA ASP A 155 -27.55 -33.23 19.19
C ASP A 155 -27.02 -34.64 18.83
N THR A 156 -27.44 -35.65 19.59
CA THR A 156 -27.06 -37.06 19.37
C THR A 156 -27.58 -37.62 18.05
N GLU A 157 -28.61 -37.01 17.48
CA GLU A 157 -29.22 -37.37 16.21
C GLU A 157 -28.62 -36.61 15.01
N GLY A 158 -27.69 -35.69 15.25
CA GLY A 158 -27.02 -34.89 14.22
C GLY A 158 -27.81 -33.66 13.76
N ASN A 159 -28.84 -33.24 14.49
CA ASN A 159 -29.58 -32.01 14.22
C ASN A 159 -28.96 -30.83 14.97
N VAL A 160 -29.10 -29.63 14.40
CA VAL A 160 -28.63 -28.39 15.05
C VAL A 160 -29.45 -28.12 16.31
N SER A 161 -28.83 -28.19 17.48
CA SER A 161 -29.48 -28.07 18.79
C SER A 161 -29.58 -26.64 19.31
N ASN A 162 -28.72 -25.72 18.82
CA ASN A 162 -28.70 -24.30 19.20
C ASN A 162 -29.23 -23.37 18.10
N GLY A 163 -30.14 -23.86 17.26
CA GLY A 163 -30.68 -23.11 16.11
C GLY A 163 -31.38 -21.80 16.48
N SER A 164 -32.02 -21.76 17.66
CA SER A 164 -32.72 -20.59 18.19
C SER A 164 -31.79 -19.40 18.52
N ASP A 165 -30.48 -19.63 18.60
CA ASP A 165 -29.50 -18.60 18.90
C ASP A 165 -29.15 -17.74 17.66
N PHE A 166 -29.58 -18.17 16.48
CA PHE A 166 -29.24 -17.55 15.20
C PHE A 166 -30.44 -16.82 14.59
N ILE A 167 -30.14 -15.74 13.86
CA ILE A 167 -31.15 -15.07 13.04
C ILE A 167 -31.44 -15.96 11.84
N SER A 168 -32.69 -16.43 11.72
CA SER A 168 -33.15 -17.26 10.60
C SER A 168 -33.19 -16.47 9.30
N TRP A 169 -32.86 -17.11 8.18
CA TRP A 169 -32.84 -16.54 6.84
C TRP A 169 -34.08 -16.93 6.06
N THR A 170 -34.76 -15.95 5.43
CA THR A 170 -35.79 -16.22 4.43
C THR A 170 -35.19 -15.94 3.05
N PRO A 171 -35.14 -16.92 2.14
CA PRO A 171 -34.59 -16.72 0.80
C PRO A 171 -35.26 -15.57 0.04
N ILE A 172 -34.50 -14.89 -0.82
CA ILE A 172 -35.05 -13.93 -1.77
C ILE A 172 -35.84 -14.71 -2.84
N ALA A 173 -37.07 -14.30 -3.11
CA ALA A 173 -38.04 -15.09 -3.87
C ALA A 173 -38.27 -16.48 -3.25
N ASP A 174 -38.85 -16.49 -2.05
CA ASP A 174 -39.14 -17.71 -1.30
C ASP A 174 -40.36 -18.48 -1.85
N CYS A 175 -40.48 -19.74 -1.41
CA CYS A 175 -41.68 -20.55 -1.62
C CYS A 175 -42.15 -21.21 -0.31
N MET A 176 -42.38 -20.38 0.71
CA MET A 176 -42.88 -20.85 2.01
C MET A 176 -44.42 -20.80 2.05
N GLY A 177 -45.06 -21.88 2.52
CA GLY A 177 -46.53 -22.00 2.56
C GLY A 177 -47.15 -22.12 1.15
N ASP A 178 -48.26 -21.40 0.91
CA ASP A 178 -48.96 -21.36 -0.39
C ASP A 178 -48.38 -20.30 -1.35
N HIS A 179 -47.36 -19.54 -0.93
CA HIS A 179 -46.71 -18.51 -1.73
C HIS A 179 -45.58 -19.09 -2.58
N ILE A 180 -45.53 -18.74 -3.87
CA ILE A 180 -44.38 -19.01 -4.75
C ILE A 180 -43.97 -17.69 -5.41
N THR A 181 -42.81 -17.17 -5.01
CA THR A 181 -42.20 -15.98 -5.63
C THR A 181 -41.05 -16.40 -6.52
N GLN A 182 -40.89 -15.74 -7.67
CA GLN A 182 -39.75 -15.90 -8.57
C GLN A 182 -39.09 -14.54 -8.79
N TYR A 183 -37.76 -14.52 -8.74
CA TYR A 183 -36.97 -13.30 -8.92
C TYR A 183 -36.66 -13.06 -10.40
N SER A 184 -36.87 -11.82 -10.83
CA SER A 184 -36.82 -11.39 -12.24
C SER A 184 -35.85 -10.22 -12.46
N GLY A 185 -35.26 -9.68 -11.39
CA GLY A 185 -34.31 -8.56 -11.46
C GLY A 185 -32.85 -9.00 -11.59
N THR A 186 -31.95 -8.03 -11.54
CA THR A 186 -30.49 -8.24 -11.49
C THR A 186 -29.94 -8.00 -10.08
N PHE A 187 -29.36 -9.03 -9.47
CA PHE A 187 -28.63 -8.96 -8.22
C PHE A 187 -27.13 -9.08 -8.46
N ASP A 188 -26.39 -7.99 -8.27
CA ASP A 188 -24.93 -7.95 -8.41
C ASP A 188 -24.25 -7.91 -7.04
N GLY A 189 -23.60 -9.01 -6.68
CA GLY A 189 -22.78 -9.12 -5.48
C GLY A 189 -21.54 -8.24 -5.50
N ASN A 190 -21.12 -7.68 -6.65
CA ASN A 190 -19.98 -6.78 -6.80
C ASN A 190 -18.69 -7.34 -6.15
N ASN A 191 -18.48 -8.65 -6.33
CA ASN A 191 -17.41 -9.44 -5.73
C ASN A 191 -17.37 -9.37 -4.20
N LYS A 192 -18.54 -9.17 -3.57
CA LYS A 192 -18.76 -9.22 -2.12
C LYS A 192 -19.33 -10.56 -1.70
N THR A 193 -19.23 -10.81 -0.41
CA THR A 193 -19.77 -12.03 0.20
C THR A 193 -20.99 -11.72 1.04
N VAL A 194 -21.95 -12.65 1.03
CA VAL A 194 -23.00 -12.76 2.05
C VAL A 194 -22.63 -13.93 2.95
N SER A 195 -22.60 -13.69 4.26
CA SER A 195 -22.16 -14.69 5.23
C SER A 195 -23.08 -14.84 6.42
N GLY A 196 -23.07 -16.01 7.04
CA GLY A 196 -23.84 -16.24 8.25
C GLY A 196 -25.32 -16.51 8.04
N LEU A 197 -25.75 -16.93 6.85
CA LEU A 197 -27.15 -17.24 6.60
C LEU A 197 -27.48 -18.58 7.27
N TYR A 198 -28.52 -18.60 8.11
CA TYR A 198 -28.96 -19.79 8.83
C TYR A 198 -30.38 -20.15 8.39
N PHE A 199 -30.57 -21.31 7.79
CA PHE A 199 -31.88 -21.88 7.48
C PHE A 199 -31.91 -23.33 7.93
N ASN A 200 -32.94 -23.71 8.68
CA ASN A 200 -33.10 -25.06 9.22
C ASN A 200 -34.59 -25.40 9.34
N ASP A 201 -35.20 -25.75 8.21
CA ASP A 201 -36.61 -26.11 8.13
C ASP A 201 -36.84 -27.09 6.97
N ASN A 202 -38.04 -27.64 6.86
CA ASN A 202 -38.44 -28.61 5.85
C ASN A 202 -39.04 -27.94 4.59
N SER A 203 -38.68 -26.70 4.31
CA SER A 203 -39.15 -25.99 3.10
C SER A 203 -38.34 -26.38 1.86
N THR A 204 -38.93 -26.13 0.68
CA THR A 204 -38.25 -26.35 -0.61
C THR A 204 -37.67 -25.05 -1.16
N ARG A 205 -36.80 -25.14 -2.17
CA ARG A 205 -36.16 -24.01 -2.89
C ARG A 205 -35.42 -23.08 -1.94
N ILE A 206 -34.29 -23.57 -1.45
CA ILE A 206 -33.50 -22.89 -0.42
C ILE A 206 -32.19 -22.41 -1.01
N GLY A 207 -31.76 -21.22 -0.60
CA GLY A 207 -30.46 -20.64 -0.87
C GLY A 207 -30.43 -19.17 -0.45
N LEU A 208 -29.47 -18.40 -0.95
CA LEU A 208 -29.59 -16.94 -0.93
C LEU A 208 -30.88 -16.52 -1.66
N PHE A 209 -31.15 -17.14 -2.80
CA PHE A 209 -32.40 -17.06 -3.53
C PHE A 209 -33.17 -18.38 -3.42
N GLY A 210 -34.49 -18.31 -3.32
CA GLY A 210 -35.34 -19.49 -3.42
C GLY A 210 -35.53 -19.88 -4.87
N SER A 211 -36.11 -18.99 -5.68
CA SER A 211 -36.33 -19.22 -7.12
C SER A 211 -36.03 -17.99 -7.97
N SER A 212 -35.40 -18.18 -9.13
CA SER A 212 -35.35 -17.19 -10.20
C SER A 212 -36.23 -17.61 -11.38
N GLU A 213 -36.74 -16.64 -12.14
CA GLU A 213 -37.34 -16.88 -13.46
C GLU A 213 -36.35 -16.51 -14.59
N ALA A 214 -36.77 -16.64 -15.85
CA ALA A 214 -35.91 -16.51 -17.04
C ALA A 214 -35.11 -15.19 -17.10
N ASP A 215 -35.72 -14.08 -16.66
CA ASP A 215 -35.09 -12.75 -16.66
C ASP A 215 -34.21 -12.49 -15.43
N GLY A 216 -34.28 -13.35 -14.41
CA GLY A 216 -33.50 -13.21 -13.18
C GLY A 216 -32.00 -13.38 -13.43
N ASN A 217 -31.20 -12.44 -12.93
CA ASN A 217 -29.74 -12.45 -13.08
C ASN A 217 -29.06 -12.31 -11.72
N ILE A 218 -28.37 -13.37 -11.27
CA ILE A 218 -27.64 -13.40 -9.99
C ILE A 218 -26.16 -13.52 -10.30
N LYS A 219 -25.38 -12.46 -9.99
CA LYS A 219 -23.97 -12.41 -10.36
C LYS A 219 -23.03 -11.93 -9.27
N ASN A 220 -21.76 -12.33 -9.37
CA ASN A 220 -20.62 -11.82 -8.58
C ASN A 220 -20.79 -11.89 -7.04
N VAL A 221 -21.51 -12.88 -6.52
CA VAL A 221 -21.77 -13.04 -5.08
C VAL A 221 -21.20 -14.36 -4.53
N GLY A 222 -20.53 -14.27 -3.39
CA GLY A 222 -20.09 -15.43 -2.62
C GLY A 222 -20.95 -15.68 -1.38
N VAL A 223 -21.53 -16.86 -1.24
CA VAL A 223 -22.24 -17.29 -0.02
C VAL A 223 -21.27 -18.08 0.85
N VAL A 224 -20.92 -17.58 2.04
CA VAL A 224 -19.85 -18.14 2.88
C VAL A 224 -20.31 -18.29 4.32
N ASP A 225 -19.71 -19.20 5.12
CA ASP A 225 -20.04 -19.35 6.55
C ASP A 225 -21.57 -19.42 6.79
N SER A 226 -22.29 -20.18 5.95
CA SER A 226 -23.75 -20.24 5.93
C SER A 226 -24.22 -21.69 6.05
N TYR A 227 -25.37 -21.93 6.66
CA TYR A 227 -25.96 -23.26 6.86
C TYR A 227 -27.39 -23.28 6.30
N PHE A 228 -27.63 -24.18 5.36
CA PHE A 228 -28.95 -24.39 4.77
C PHE A 228 -29.37 -25.85 4.90
N LYS A 229 -30.39 -26.12 5.70
CA LYS A 229 -31.08 -27.40 5.74
C LYS A 229 -32.51 -27.23 5.22
N GLY A 230 -32.85 -27.97 4.17
CA GLY A 230 -34.13 -27.91 3.46
C GLY A 230 -34.63 -29.29 3.01
N ASN A 231 -35.77 -29.31 2.33
CA ASN A 231 -36.39 -30.53 1.82
C ASN A 231 -36.00 -30.84 0.36
N ASP A 232 -36.30 -29.94 -0.59
CA ASP A 232 -36.03 -30.13 -2.01
C ASP A 232 -35.54 -28.83 -2.65
N PHE A 233 -34.83 -28.91 -3.78
CA PHE A 233 -34.19 -27.79 -4.47
C PHE A 233 -33.31 -26.93 -3.54
N VAL A 234 -32.33 -27.54 -2.89
CA VAL A 234 -31.42 -26.81 -1.99
C VAL A 234 -30.14 -26.41 -2.73
N GLY A 235 -29.86 -25.11 -2.73
CA GLY A 235 -28.69 -24.48 -3.32
C GLY A 235 -27.99 -23.55 -2.34
N GLY A 236 -26.68 -23.33 -2.49
CA GLY A 236 -26.00 -22.25 -1.75
C GLY A 236 -26.39 -20.87 -2.25
N VAL A 237 -26.50 -20.70 -3.57
CA VAL A 237 -26.80 -19.41 -4.21
C VAL A 237 -28.29 -19.32 -4.56
N CYS A 238 -28.86 -20.34 -5.20
CA CYS A 238 -30.27 -20.33 -5.60
C CYS A 238 -30.88 -21.72 -5.48
N GLY A 239 -32.05 -21.88 -4.89
CA GLY A 239 -32.72 -23.18 -4.82
C GLY A 239 -33.08 -23.72 -6.20
N ARG A 240 -33.90 -22.97 -6.95
CA ARG A 240 -34.25 -23.24 -8.34
C ARG A 240 -33.87 -22.08 -9.25
N ASN A 241 -33.02 -22.35 -10.23
CA ASN A 241 -32.63 -21.38 -11.24
C ASN A 241 -33.34 -21.61 -12.57
N ASP A 242 -34.22 -20.69 -12.97
CA ASP A 242 -34.71 -20.64 -14.36
C ASP A 242 -34.05 -19.48 -15.17
N GLY A 243 -33.26 -18.62 -14.50
CA GLY A 243 -32.55 -17.47 -15.09
C GLY A 243 -31.03 -17.69 -15.23
N THR A 244 -30.22 -16.67 -14.90
CA THR A 244 -28.76 -16.71 -15.03
C THR A 244 -28.06 -16.61 -13.68
N ILE A 245 -27.09 -17.51 -13.43
CA ILE A 245 -26.17 -17.45 -12.29
C ILE A 245 -24.74 -17.38 -12.85
N THR A 246 -24.05 -16.27 -12.57
CA THR A 246 -22.70 -16.04 -13.11
C THR A 246 -21.71 -15.57 -12.05
N ASN A 247 -20.49 -16.10 -12.06
CA ASN A 247 -19.39 -15.61 -11.21
C ASN A 247 -19.72 -15.71 -9.71
N CYS A 248 -20.47 -16.73 -9.31
CA CYS A 248 -20.94 -16.92 -7.94
C CYS A 248 -20.29 -18.13 -7.29
N TYR A 249 -20.23 -18.16 -5.96
CA TYR A 249 -19.70 -19.32 -5.26
C TYR A 249 -20.36 -19.61 -3.93
N ASN A 250 -20.33 -20.88 -3.53
CA ASN A 250 -20.77 -21.33 -2.22
C ASN A 250 -19.59 -21.90 -1.41
N ALA A 251 -19.49 -21.47 -0.16
CA ALA A 251 -18.60 -22.00 0.86
C ALA A 251 -19.37 -22.26 2.17
N GLY A 252 -20.70 -22.38 2.10
CA GLY A 252 -21.58 -22.78 3.20
C GLY A 252 -21.94 -24.27 3.17
N ASN A 253 -22.50 -24.77 4.27
CA ASN A 253 -22.92 -26.15 4.44
C ASN A 253 -24.39 -26.33 4.05
N LEU A 254 -24.66 -27.29 3.18
CA LEU A 254 -25.99 -27.60 2.64
C LEU A 254 -26.42 -29.00 3.08
N THR A 255 -27.68 -29.15 3.50
CA THR A 255 -28.24 -30.42 3.95
C THR A 255 -29.66 -30.63 3.44
N VAL A 256 -29.97 -31.84 2.94
CA VAL A 256 -31.33 -32.30 2.67
C VAL A 256 -31.65 -33.59 3.40
N ILE A 257 -32.93 -33.76 3.77
CA ILE A 257 -33.39 -34.88 4.60
C ILE A 257 -34.51 -35.73 3.96
N GLU A 258 -35.10 -35.31 2.83
CA GLU A 258 -36.27 -35.96 2.23
C GLU A 258 -35.96 -37.12 1.27
N SER A 259 -37.01 -37.92 0.99
CA SER A 259 -36.93 -39.12 0.15
C SER A 259 -37.09 -38.88 -1.36
N SER A 260 -37.16 -37.64 -1.82
CA SER A 260 -37.16 -37.32 -3.27
C SER A 260 -36.64 -35.90 -3.53
N ALA A 261 -35.46 -35.61 -2.99
CA ALA A 261 -34.87 -34.28 -3.02
C ALA A 261 -33.74 -34.12 -4.04
N THR A 262 -33.51 -32.87 -4.44
CA THR A 262 -32.37 -32.42 -5.24
C THR A 262 -31.56 -31.34 -4.50
N ILE A 263 -30.24 -31.47 -4.50
CA ILE A 263 -29.33 -30.56 -3.79
C ILE A 263 -28.05 -30.30 -4.58
N GLY A 264 -27.62 -29.04 -4.65
CA GLY A 264 -26.37 -28.64 -5.29
C GLY A 264 -25.65 -27.51 -4.59
N GLY A 265 -24.32 -27.45 -4.69
CA GLY A 265 -23.52 -26.39 -4.06
C GLY A 265 -23.91 -24.98 -4.48
N ILE A 266 -24.20 -24.76 -5.76
CA ILE A 266 -24.67 -23.48 -6.31
C ILE A 266 -26.18 -23.44 -6.38
N CYS A 267 -26.79 -24.44 -7.03
CA CYS A 267 -28.24 -24.55 -7.13
C CYS A 267 -28.78 -25.97 -7.02
N GLY A 268 -29.98 -26.12 -6.47
CA GLY A 268 -30.65 -27.41 -6.37
C GLY A 268 -31.14 -27.91 -7.73
N TYR A 269 -31.87 -27.05 -8.45
CA TYR A 269 -32.36 -27.34 -9.80
C TYR A 269 -32.06 -26.20 -10.76
N ASN A 270 -31.62 -26.54 -11.98
CA ASN A 270 -31.30 -25.58 -13.03
C ASN A 270 -32.07 -25.88 -14.32
N SER A 271 -32.87 -24.91 -14.77
CA SER A 271 -33.41 -24.83 -16.13
C SER A 271 -32.89 -23.62 -16.93
N GLY A 272 -32.12 -22.74 -16.28
CA GLY A 272 -31.43 -21.62 -16.90
C GLY A 272 -29.93 -21.86 -17.10
N THR A 273 -29.11 -20.83 -16.93
CA THR A 273 -27.64 -20.92 -17.14
C THR A 273 -26.87 -20.79 -15.83
N VAL A 274 -25.89 -21.68 -15.61
CA VAL A 274 -24.91 -21.58 -14.52
C VAL A 274 -23.50 -21.53 -15.13
N THR A 275 -22.80 -20.42 -14.93
CA THR A 275 -21.49 -20.18 -15.56
C THR A 275 -20.48 -19.55 -14.61
N ASN A 276 -19.21 -19.94 -14.68
CA ASN A 276 -18.12 -19.37 -13.87
C ASN A 276 -18.38 -19.46 -12.36
N CYS A 277 -19.00 -20.55 -11.90
CA CYS A 277 -19.37 -20.71 -10.50
C CYS A 277 -18.56 -21.82 -9.82
N TYR A 278 -18.40 -21.74 -8.50
CA TYR A 278 -17.72 -22.82 -7.78
C TYR A 278 -18.25 -23.12 -6.38
N ASN A 279 -18.09 -24.36 -5.96
CA ASN A 279 -18.44 -24.79 -4.61
C ASN A 279 -17.20 -25.26 -3.84
N THR A 280 -17.04 -24.76 -2.61
CA THR A 280 -16.08 -25.25 -1.62
C THR A 280 -16.77 -25.71 -0.33
N GLY A 281 -18.08 -25.47 -0.22
CA GLY A 281 -18.90 -25.84 0.94
C GLY A 281 -19.33 -27.30 0.90
N THR A 282 -19.78 -27.84 2.04
CA THR A 282 -20.22 -29.24 2.10
C THR A 282 -21.64 -29.40 1.58
N VAL A 283 -21.88 -30.44 0.79
CA VAL A 283 -23.20 -30.81 0.26
C VAL A 283 -23.56 -32.20 0.80
N THR A 284 -24.59 -32.27 1.64
CA THR A 284 -24.94 -33.53 2.33
C THR A 284 -26.40 -33.89 2.12
N ALA A 285 -26.65 -35.11 1.68
CA ALA A 285 -27.98 -35.71 1.63
C ALA A 285 -28.08 -36.87 2.62
N THR A 286 -29.06 -36.80 3.51
CA THR A 286 -29.27 -37.78 4.59
C THR A 286 -30.49 -38.68 4.38
N GLY A 287 -31.46 -38.25 3.56
CA GLY A 287 -32.61 -39.05 3.12
C GLY A 287 -32.37 -39.86 1.84
N GLN A 288 -33.41 -40.54 1.33
CA GLN A 288 -33.36 -41.20 0.02
C GLN A 288 -33.46 -40.16 -1.10
N VAL A 289 -32.38 -39.52 -1.51
CA VAL A 289 -32.48 -38.41 -2.47
C VAL A 289 -32.32 -38.84 -3.93
N ALA A 290 -32.92 -38.07 -4.84
CA ALA A 290 -32.89 -38.38 -6.28
C ALA A 290 -31.60 -37.88 -6.96
N SER A 291 -31.08 -36.70 -6.59
CA SER A 291 -29.88 -36.14 -7.25
C SER A 291 -29.07 -35.19 -6.37
N VAL A 292 -27.76 -35.44 -6.26
CA VAL A 292 -26.82 -34.67 -5.43
C VAL A 292 -25.62 -34.26 -6.28
N GLY A 293 -25.35 -32.97 -6.39
CA GLY A 293 -24.17 -32.49 -7.11
C GLY A 293 -23.34 -31.48 -6.34
N GLY A 294 -22.03 -31.44 -6.61
CA GLY A 294 -21.16 -30.42 -6.03
C GLY A 294 -21.45 -29.01 -6.52
N VAL A 295 -21.94 -28.84 -7.75
CA VAL A 295 -22.35 -27.54 -8.31
C VAL A 295 -23.87 -27.45 -8.43
N CYS A 296 -24.52 -28.44 -9.04
CA CYS A 296 -25.97 -28.45 -9.26
C CYS A 296 -26.59 -29.80 -8.87
N GLY A 297 -27.77 -29.83 -8.25
CA GLY A 297 -28.44 -31.11 -7.97
C GLY A 297 -28.94 -31.78 -9.25
N CYS A 298 -29.85 -31.10 -9.94
CA CYS A 298 -30.41 -31.53 -11.21
C CYS A 298 -30.37 -30.38 -12.24
N SER A 299 -29.97 -30.66 -13.49
CA SER A 299 -29.91 -29.64 -14.54
C SER A 299 -30.49 -30.11 -15.88
N ILE A 300 -31.51 -29.43 -16.38
CA ILE A 300 -32.00 -29.62 -17.76
C ILE A 300 -31.36 -28.67 -18.77
N ALA A 301 -30.51 -27.75 -18.29
CA ALA A 301 -29.88 -26.70 -19.09
C ALA A 301 -28.34 -26.67 -18.89
N PRO A 302 -27.58 -25.88 -19.68
CA PRO A 302 -26.12 -25.92 -19.66
C PRO A 302 -25.49 -25.47 -18.34
N ILE A 303 -24.45 -26.20 -17.93
CA ILE A 303 -23.52 -25.79 -16.86
C ILE A 303 -22.14 -25.65 -17.48
N SER A 304 -21.50 -24.49 -17.32
CA SER A 304 -20.22 -24.21 -17.96
C SER A 304 -19.19 -23.56 -17.03
N ASN A 305 -17.92 -23.88 -17.22
CA ASN A 305 -16.80 -23.21 -16.55
C ASN A 305 -16.94 -23.21 -15.01
N CYS A 306 -17.40 -24.32 -14.43
CA CYS A 306 -17.64 -24.42 -12.99
C CYS A 306 -16.71 -25.43 -12.32
N TYR A 307 -16.49 -25.31 -11.02
CA TYR A 307 -15.80 -26.37 -10.29
C TYR A 307 -16.33 -26.65 -8.89
N ASN A 308 -16.06 -27.85 -8.38
CA ASN A 308 -16.35 -28.23 -7.00
C ASN A 308 -15.12 -28.80 -6.30
N ILE A 309 -14.76 -28.23 -5.15
CA ILE A 309 -13.79 -28.83 -4.22
C ILE A 309 -14.41 -29.14 -2.85
N GLY A 310 -15.69 -28.81 -2.68
CA GLY A 310 -16.46 -29.13 -1.48
C GLY A 310 -16.81 -30.61 -1.42
N THR A 311 -16.95 -31.12 -0.20
CA THR A 311 -17.34 -32.52 0.03
C THR A 311 -18.80 -32.74 -0.38
N VAL A 312 -19.07 -33.77 -1.18
CA VAL A 312 -20.41 -34.19 -1.59
C VAL A 312 -20.69 -35.56 -0.98
N THR A 313 -21.80 -35.72 -0.25
CA THR A 313 -22.11 -36.97 0.47
C THR A 313 -23.59 -37.30 0.37
N ALA A 314 -23.90 -38.57 0.11
CA ALA A 314 -25.25 -39.13 0.16
C ALA A 314 -25.25 -40.42 0.99
N THR A 315 -26.28 -40.62 1.82
CA THR A 315 -26.42 -41.82 2.67
C THR A 315 -27.08 -42.99 1.95
N SER A 316 -27.91 -42.72 0.94
CA SER A 316 -28.60 -43.75 0.15
C SER A 316 -27.72 -44.23 -1.02
N SER A 317 -27.75 -45.54 -1.27
CA SER A 317 -27.08 -46.16 -2.42
C SER A 317 -27.84 -46.02 -3.74
N SER A 318 -29.09 -45.54 -3.70
CA SER A 318 -29.95 -45.33 -4.88
C SER A 318 -29.92 -43.91 -5.44
N THR A 319 -29.00 -43.07 -4.94
CA THR A 319 -28.92 -41.64 -5.25
C THR A 319 -27.95 -41.38 -6.40
N ASP A 320 -28.36 -40.52 -7.36
CA ASP A 320 -27.45 -40.01 -8.38
C ASP A 320 -26.53 -38.93 -7.77
N ILE A 321 -25.31 -39.31 -7.43
CA ILE A 321 -24.30 -38.43 -6.81
C ILE A 321 -23.16 -38.11 -7.78
N SER A 322 -22.78 -36.84 -7.89
CA SER A 322 -21.69 -36.40 -8.77
C SER A 322 -20.92 -35.20 -8.20
N GLY A 323 -19.65 -35.06 -8.58
CA GLY A 323 -18.84 -33.91 -8.23
C GLY A 323 -19.33 -32.59 -8.84
N ILE A 324 -20.07 -32.62 -9.96
CA ILE A 324 -20.61 -31.42 -10.62
C ILE A 324 -22.13 -31.40 -10.57
N CYS A 325 -22.79 -32.31 -11.28
CA CYS A 325 -24.25 -32.34 -11.38
C CYS A 325 -24.77 -33.76 -11.14
N GLY A 326 -25.63 -33.93 -10.15
CA GLY A 326 -26.16 -35.24 -9.78
C GLY A 326 -26.91 -35.90 -10.94
N TYR A 327 -27.86 -35.15 -11.53
CA TYR A 327 -28.61 -35.61 -12.70
C TYR A 327 -28.69 -34.50 -13.76
N TYR A 328 -28.46 -34.82 -15.03
CA TYR A 328 -28.44 -33.80 -16.08
C TYR A 328 -28.98 -34.27 -17.43
N PHE A 329 -29.64 -33.36 -18.16
CA PHE A 329 -30.06 -33.56 -19.56
C PHE A 329 -29.37 -32.57 -20.52
N GLY A 330 -28.89 -31.43 -20.01
CA GLY A 330 -28.15 -30.41 -20.77
C GLY A 330 -26.63 -30.66 -20.78
N PRO A 331 -25.86 -29.99 -21.64
CA PRO A 331 -24.41 -30.19 -21.72
C PRO A 331 -23.67 -29.60 -20.52
N ILE A 332 -22.82 -30.40 -19.88
CA ILE A 332 -21.81 -29.95 -18.90
C ILE A 332 -20.51 -29.69 -19.67
N LYS A 333 -20.01 -28.45 -19.62
CA LYS A 333 -18.83 -28.03 -20.40
C LYS A 333 -17.77 -27.42 -19.50
N ASN A 334 -16.52 -27.86 -19.64
CA ASN A 334 -15.39 -27.23 -18.95
C ASN A 334 -15.59 -27.14 -17.43
N CYS A 335 -16.11 -28.21 -16.82
CA CYS A 335 -16.38 -28.29 -15.40
C CYS A 335 -15.51 -29.33 -14.72
N TYR A 336 -15.04 -29.05 -13.49
CA TYR A 336 -14.03 -29.87 -12.81
C TYR A 336 -14.34 -30.10 -11.34
N TYR A 337 -14.02 -31.25 -10.79
CA TYR A 337 -14.17 -31.49 -9.35
C TYR A 337 -12.96 -32.16 -8.73
N LEU A 338 -12.75 -31.91 -7.43
CA LEU A 338 -11.66 -32.51 -6.68
C LEU A 338 -11.93 -34.01 -6.49
N ALA A 339 -11.01 -34.83 -6.97
CA ALA A 339 -11.05 -36.29 -6.85
C ALA A 339 -9.64 -36.83 -6.52
N ASP A 340 -9.57 -38.06 -6.03
CA ASP A 340 -8.29 -38.71 -5.75
C ASP A 340 -7.51 -39.05 -7.04
N THR A 341 -8.24 -39.30 -8.13
CA THR A 341 -7.69 -39.61 -9.46
C THR A 341 -8.45 -38.85 -10.54
N GLU A 342 -7.79 -38.62 -11.68
CA GLU A 342 -8.44 -38.03 -12.84
C GLU A 342 -9.45 -39.00 -13.47
N ASP A 343 -10.60 -38.48 -13.92
CA ASP A 343 -11.64 -39.24 -14.60
C ASP A 343 -12.26 -38.47 -15.78
N GLU A 344 -13.02 -39.20 -16.61
CA GLU A 344 -13.65 -38.66 -17.82
C GLU A 344 -14.82 -37.69 -17.54
N ASN A 345 -15.31 -37.62 -16.31
CA ASN A 345 -16.42 -36.77 -15.89
C ASN A 345 -15.96 -35.42 -15.30
N GLY A 346 -14.65 -35.14 -15.34
CA GLY A 346 -14.05 -33.88 -14.87
C GLY A 346 -13.38 -33.98 -13.51
N GLY A 347 -13.20 -35.18 -12.94
CA GLY A 347 -12.41 -35.40 -11.74
C GLY A 347 -10.95 -35.02 -11.95
N LYS A 348 -10.38 -34.25 -11.02
CA LYS A 348 -9.00 -33.73 -11.07
C LYS A 348 -8.35 -33.79 -9.69
N THR A 349 -7.06 -34.11 -9.64
CA THR A 349 -6.34 -34.26 -8.37
C THR A 349 -6.02 -32.93 -7.70
N THR A 350 -5.67 -33.00 -6.41
CA THR A 350 -5.22 -31.82 -5.65
C THR A 350 -4.04 -31.11 -6.33
N GLU A 351 -3.10 -31.85 -6.89
CA GLU A 351 -1.94 -31.31 -7.60
C GLU A 351 -2.35 -30.59 -8.88
N GLN A 352 -3.30 -31.13 -9.64
CA GLN A 352 -3.82 -30.49 -10.86
C GLN A 352 -4.51 -29.16 -10.52
N PHE A 353 -5.32 -29.13 -9.46
CA PHE A 353 -5.93 -27.91 -8.95
C PHE A 353 -4.90 -26.87 -8.47
N ALA A 354 -3.81 -27.31 -7.85
CA ALA A 354 -2.74 -26.42 -7.37
C ALA A 354 -1.77 -25.95 -8.48
N SER A 355 -1.74 -26.66 -9.62
CA SER A 355 -0.75 -26.43 -10.68
C SER A 355 -1.02 -25.20 -11.54
N GLY A 356 -2.26 -24.70 -11.57
CA GLY A 356 -2.72 -23.71 -12.54
C GLY A 356 -3.47 -24.28 -13.74
N GLU A 357 -3.47 -25.62 -13.90
CA GLU A 357 -4.19 -26.32 -14.98
C GLU A 357 -5.66 -25.93 -15.03
N ILE A 358 -6.35 -26.05 -13.90
CA ILE A 358 -7.81 -25.87 -13.86
C ILE A 358 -8.17 -24.41 -14.11
N ALA A 359 -7.44 -23.45 -13.55
CA ALA A 359 -7.65 -22.03 -13.83
C ALA A 359 -7.44 -21.69 -15.32
N TYR A 360 -6.46 -22.31 -15.96
CA TYR A 360 -6.23 -22.18 -17.41
C TYR A 360 -7.39 -22.78 -18.21
N LEU A 361 -7.78 -24.03 -17.93
CA LEU A 361 -8.90 -24.71 -18.61
C LEU A 361 -10.21 -23.93 -18.47
N LEU A 362 -10.57 -23.52 -17.26
CA LEU A 362 -11.73 -22.67 -16.97
C LEU A 362 -11.72 -21.37 -17.80
N SER A 363 -10.53 -20.79 -18.01
CA SER A 363 -10.38 -19.60 -18.84
C SER A 363 -10.58 -19.85 -20.33
N GLN A 364 -10.28 -21.05 -20.82
CA GLN A 364 -10.46 -21.39 -22.24
C GLN A 364 -11.94 -21.52 -22.63
N GLY A 365 -12.80 -21.97 -21.71
CA GLY A 365 -14.24 -22.05 -21.97
C GLY A 365 -14.98 -20.70 -21.95
N CYS A 366 -14.25 -19.59 -21.80
CA CYS A 366 -14.79 -18.22 -21.84
C CYS A 366 -14.53 -17.51 -23.19
N THR A 367 -14.07 -18.22 -24.23
CA THR A 367 -13.80 -17.62 -25.54
C THR A 367 -15.08 -17.33 -26.32
N VAL A 368 -15.10 -16.18 -27.00
CA VAL A 368 -16.13 -15.81 -27.98
C VAL A 368 -15.49 -15.76 -29.37
N GLY A 369 -15.88 -16.70 -30.25
CA GLY A 369 -15.45 -16.79 -31.67
C GLY A 369 -14.93 -18.18 -32.09
N GLU A 370 -15.23 -18.59 -33.33
CA GLU A 370 -14.64 -19.78 -33.98
C GLU A 370 -13.59 -19.36 -35.02
N GLY A 371 -12.40 -19.98 -35.01
CA GLY A 371 -11.35 -19.80 -36.03
C GLY A 371 -9.90 -19.82 -35.51
N GLU A 372 -8.93 -19.94 -36.42
CA GLU A 372 -7.48 -20.04 -36.14
C GLU A 372 -6.85 -18.74 -35.58
N ASP A 373 -7.61 -17.65 -35.50
CA ASP A 373 -7.21 -16.36 -34.91
C ASP A 373 -7.76 -16.11 -33.49
N ALA A 374 -8.32 -17.14 -32.83
CA ALA A 374 -8.84 -17.05 -31.46
C ALA A 374 -7.71 -16.92 -30.41
N VAL A 375 -7.02 -15.78 -30.40
CA VAL A 375 -6.00 -15.44 -29.39
C VAL A 375 -6.40 -14.16 -28.65
N THR A 376 -7.59 -14.16 -28.05
CA THR A 376 -7.86 -13.25 -26.92
C THR A 376 -8.87 -13.89 -25.96
N TYR A 377 -8.36 -14.44 -24.84
CA TYR A 377 -9.14 -14.74 -23.65
C TYR A 377 -9.59 -13.45 -22.94
N SER A 378 -10.23 -12.53 -23.66
CA SER A 378 -10.54 -11.17 -23.23
C SER A 378 -11.71 -11.09 -22.24
N GLY A 379 -12.48 -12.17 -22.07
CA GLY A 379 -13.63 -12.25 -21.16
C GLY A 379 -13.50 -13.22 -19.98
N SER A 380 -12.38 -13.94 -19.82
CA SER A 380 -12.22 -14.85 -18.67
C SER A 380 -11.94 -14.07 -17.37
N ILE A 381 -12.66 -14.42 -16.31
CA ILE A 381 -12.44 -13.92 -14.95
C ILE A 381 -11.63 -14.88 -14.07
N TRP A 382 -11.31 -16.08 -14.58
CA TRP A 382 -10.60 -17.11 -13.83
C TRP A 382 -9.10 -16.81 -13.73
N GLY A 383 -8.54 -17.00 -12.54
CA GLY A 383 -7.13 -16.83 -12.25
C GLY A 383 -6.65 -17.68 -11.08
N GLN A 384 -5.34 -17.79 -10.91
CA GLN A 384 -4.69 -18.46 -9.78
C GLN A 384 -3.25 -17.94 -9.64
N ALA A 385 -2.90 -17.39 -8.49
CA ALA A 385 -1.51 -17.05 -8.22
C ALA A 385 -0.70 -18.33 -7.98
N LEU A 386 0.42 -18.53 -8.67
CA LEU A 386 1.26 -19.74 -8.59
C LEU A 386 2.57 -19.48 -7.82
N GLY A 387 3.11 -20.52 -7.18
CA GLY A 387 4.39 -20.50 -6.45
C GLY A 387 4.27 -20.72 -4.93
N GLU A 388 5.37 -20.56 -4.17
CA GLU A 388 5.46 -20.91 -2.72
C GLU A 388 4.44 -20.21 -1.80
N ASN A 389 3.77 -19.16 -2.26
CA ASN A 389 2.68 -18.49 -1.54
C ASN A 389 1.48 -18.20 -2.47
N GLY A 390 1.30 -19.04 -3.49
CA GLY A 390 0.20 -18.95 -4.45
C GLY A 390 -1.14 -19.39 -3.86
N ASP A 391 -2.21 -19.17 -4.62
CA ASP A 391 -3.54 -19.68 -4.32
C ASP A 391 -3.57 -21.20 -4.54
N THR A 392 -4.18 -21.93 -3.61
CA THR A 392 -4.30 -23.39 -3.70
C THR A 392 -5.27 -23.84 -4.80
N TYR A 393 -6.27 -23.01 -5.11
CA TYR A 393 -7.33 -23.31 -6.06
C TYR A 393 -7.59 -22.10 -6.97
N PRO A 394 -8.25 -22.30 -8.13
CA PRO A 394 -8.70 -21.20 -8.98
C PRO A 394 -9.59 -20.20 -8.22
N VAL A 395 -9.56 -18.94 -8.63
CA VAL A 395 -10.36 -17.84 -8.08
C VAL A 395 -10.94 -16.98 -9.20
N LEU A 396 -12.03 -16.27 -8.90
CA LEU A 396 -12.65 -15.30 -9.80
C LEU A 396 -11.90 -13.95 -9.72
N ASP A 397 -10.62 -13.94 -10.09
CA ASP A 397 -9.75 -12.75 -10.10
C ASP A 397 -8.88 -12.72 -11.36
N ILE A 398 -9.30 -11.89 -12.34
CA ILE A 398 -8.63 -11.72 -13.62
C ILE A 398 -7.17 -11.24 -13.51
N THR A 399 -6.80 -10.59 -12.40
CA THR A 399 -5.42 -10.10 -12.20
C THR A 399 -4.41 -11.23 -11.98
N LYS A 400 -4.91 -12.45 -11.72
CA LYS A 400 -4.11 -13.65 -11.44
C LYS A 400 -4.10 -14.64 -12.60
N LYS A 401 -4.12 -14.14 -13.84
CA LYS A 401 -4.19 -14.96 -15.04
C LYS A 401 -3.12 -16.06 -15.11
N VAL A 402 -3.51 -17.22 -15.61
CA VAL A 402 -2.64 -18.38 -15.83
C VAL A 402 -2.48 -18.63 -17.33
N TYR A 403 -1.26 -18.93 -17.76
CA TYR A 403 -0.89 -19.27 -19.12
C TYR A 403 -0.32 -20.69 -19.13
N GLN A 404 -0.67 -21.47 -20.16
CA GLN A 404 0.08 -22.68 -20.48
C GLN A 404 1.29 -22.28 -21.34
N VAL A 405 2.49 -22.58 -20.86
CA VAL A 405 3.76 -22.24 -21.52
C VAL A 405 4.62 -23.49 -21.68
N ASP A 406 5.53 -23.47 -22.65
CA ASP A 406 6.52 -24.53 -22.79
C ASP A 406 7.63 -24.37 -21.75
N LYS A 407 7.87 -25.43 -20.98
CA LYS A 407 9.07 -25.59 -20.17
C LYS A 407 10.02 -26.53 -20.87
N TYR A 408 11.16 -26.00 -21.27
CA TYR A 408 12.18 -26.75 -21.97
C TYR A 408 13.19 -27.34 -20.99
N ASP A 409 13.53 -28.61 -21.18
CA ASP A 409 14.58 -29.29 -20.40
C ASP A 409 15.97 -28.74 -20.76
N GLY A 410 16.10 -28.17 -21.96
CA GLY A 410 17.31 -27.56 -22.48
C GLY A 410 17.32 -26.03 -22.38
N CYS A 411 18.17 -25.42 -23.22
CA CYS A 411 18.36 -23.97 -23.29
C CYS A 411 17.60 -23.38 -24.48
N GLU A 412 17.36 -22.07 -24.50
CA GLU A 412 16.64 -21.38 -25.59
C GLU A 412 17.15 -21.71 -27.00
N GLY A 413 18.47 -21.95 -27.15
CA GLY A 413 19.04 -22.36 -28.42
C GLY A 413 18.90 -23.85 -28.76
N LYS A 414 19.04 -24.73 -27.77
CA LYS A 414 18.86 -26.18 -27.93
C LYS A 414 17.86 -26.64 -26.87
N PRO A 415 16.56 -26.37 -27.11
CA PRO A 415 15.51 -26.52 -26.10
C PRO A 415 15.35 -27.94 -25.56
N GLY A 416 15.85 -28.94 -26.28
CA GLY A 416 15.59 -30.33 -25.93
C GLY A 416 14.10 -30.63 -26.02
N SER A 417 13.61 -31.53 -25.18
CA SER A 417 12.18 -31.79 -25.06
C SER A 417 11.49 -30.66 -24.29
N SER A 418 10.29 -30.29 -24.71
CA SER A 418 9.40 -29.41 -23.95
C SER A 418 8.37 -30.20 -23.18
N THR A 419 8.02 -29.71 -22.01
CA THR A 419 6.82 -30.10 -21.27
C THR A 419 5.91 -28.89 -21.12
N LYS A 420 4.60 -29.07 -21.30
CA LYS A 420 3.65 -27.99 -21.02
C LYS A 420 3.55 -27.79 -19.51
N VAL A 421 3.70 -26.55 -19.06
CA VAL A 421 3.51 -26.16 -17.67
C VAL A 421 2.63 -24.92 -17.58
N TYR A 422 2.10 -24.66 -16.39
CA TYR A 422 1.27 -23.48 -16.14
C TYR A 422 2.07 -22.41 -15.40
N SER A 423 1.86 -21.14 -15.77
CA SER A 423 2.63 -20.00 -15.27
C SER A 423 1.80 -18.74 -15.22
N ASN A 424 2.09 -17.83 -14.28
CA ASN A 424 1.57 -16.45 -14.32
C ASN A 424 2.37 -15.54 -15.29
N GLN A 425 3.36 -16.08 -15.98
CA GLN A 425 4.09 -15.42 -17.06
C GLN A 425 3.70 -16.04 -18.40
N SER A 426 3.54 -15.20 -19.43
CA SER A 426 3.15 -15.63 -20.77
C SER A 426 4.32 -16.13 -21.63
N THR A 427 5.53 -16.22 -21.08
CA THR A 427 6.76 -16.61 -21.79
C THR A 427 7.21 -18.01 -21.38
N SER A 428 7.78 -18.76 -22.33
CA SER A 428 8.38 -20.08 -22.09
C SER A 428 9.47 -20.05 -21.01
N ILE A 429 9.65 -21.20 -20.34
CA ILE A 429 10.56 -21.35 -19.18
C ILE A 429 11.71 -22.29 -19.57
N TYR A 430 12.95 -21.93 -19.20
CA TYR A 430 14.16 -22.73 -19.40
C TYR A 430 14.83 -23.04 -18.04
N GLY A 431 15.54 -24.17 -17.93
CA GLY A 431 16.24 -24.57 -16.69
C GLY A 431 17.44 -23.68 -16.31
N GLU A 432 17.87 -23.67 -15.03
CA GLU A 432 19.07 -22.94 -14.59
C GLU A 432 20.36 -23.58 -15.18
N HIS A 433 21.25 -22.77 -15.75
CA HIS A 433 22.46 -23.26 -16.43
C HIS A 433 23.72 -23.18 -15.57
N SER A 434 24.58 -24.21 -15.64
CA SER A 434 25.95 -24.20 -15.15
C SER A 434 26.94 -24.39 -16.30
N PHE A 435 28.08 -23.66 -16.27
CA PHE A 435 29.03 -23.60 -17.38
C PHE A 435 30.47 -23.89 -16.94
N ALA A 436 31.16 -24.74 -17.69
CA ALA A 436 32.61 -24.93 -17.64
C ALA A 436 33.29 -24.03 -18.67
N TYR A 437 34.37 -23.33 -18.29
CA TYR A 437 35.08 -22.39 -19.18
C TYR A 437 36.47 -22.92 -19.52
N GLU A 438 36.87 -22.84 -20.79
CA GLU A 438 38.21 -23.20 -21.27
C GLU A 438 38.70 -22.19 -22.33
N PRO A 439 39.98 -21.82 -22.35
CA PRO A 439 40.53 -20.95 -23.40
C PRO A 439 40.61 -21.71 -24.74
N VAL A 440 40.34 -21.02 -25.84
CA VAL A 440 40.47 -21.56 -27.20
C VAL A 440 41.85 -21.18 -27.78
N GLU A 441 42.46 -22.07 -28.56
CA GLU A 441 43.72 -21.78 -29.28
C GLU A 441 43.59 -20.50 -30.13
N ASN A 442 44.58 -19.61 -30.02
CA ASN A 442 44.67 -18.22 -30.51
C ASN A 442 44.34 -17.08 -29.51
N GLY A 443 43.97 -17.39 -28.27
CA GLY A 443 44.13 -16.47 -27.13
C GLY A 443 43.11 -15.33 -26.97
N ASN A 444 42.13 -15.18 -27.87
CA ASN A 444 41.08 -14.16 -27.81
C ASN A 444 39.65 -14.74 -27.66
N ALA A 445 39.51 -16.01 -27.29
CA ALA A 445 38.22 -16.66 -27.14
C ALA A 445 38.17 -17.61 -25.95
N ILE A 446 37.03 -17.64 -25.26
CA ILE A 446 36.70 -18.59 -24.20
C ILE A 446 35.59 -19.50 -24.71
N LYS A 447 35.85 -20.80 -24.76
CA LYS A 447 34.82 -21.80 -24.97
C LYS A 447 34.16 -22.08 -23.62
N ALA A 448 32.85 -22.08 -23.64
CA ALA A 448 32.02 -22.32 -22.48
C ALA A 448 31.08 -23.48 -22.81
N ALA A 449 31.19 -24.54 -22.03
CA ALA A 449 30.42 -25.76 -22.18
C ALA A 449 29.34 -25.80 -21.09
N CYS A 450 28.08 -25.84 -21.50
CA CYS A 450 26.98 -26.10 -20.58
C CYS A 450 27.14 -27.51 -20.00
N SER A 451 27.22 -27.62 -18.68
CA SER A 451 27.40 -28.91 -18.00
C SER A 451 26.15 -29.80 -18.09
N GLU A 452 24.99 -29.23 -18.36
CA GLU A 452 23.69 -29.93 -18.44
C GLU A 452 23.39 -30.43 -19.87
N CYS A 453 23.55 -29.58 -20.89
CA CYS A 453 23.13 -29.90 -22.26
C CYS A 453 24.28 -30.17 -23.24
N GLY A 454 25.54 -30.08 -22.77
CA GLY A 454 26.74 -30.29 -23.58
C GLY A 454 26.95 -29.26 -24.70
N ALA A 455 26.10 -28.24 -24.78
CA ALA A 455 26.25 -27.18 -25.77
C ALA A 455 27.50 -26.38 -25.45
N THR A 456 28.39 -26.30 -26.44
CA THR A 456 29.60 -25.48 -26.38
C THR A 456 29.36 -24.21 -27.17
N TYR A 457 29.66 -23.07 -26.58
CA TYR A 457 29.68 -21.79 -27.28
C TYR A 457 31.01 -21.10 -27.06
N THR A 458 31.40 -20.28 -28.02
CA THR A 458 32.67 -19.57 -28.00
C THR A 458 32.38 -18.10 -27.80
N VAL A 459 32.82 -17.55 -26.67
CA VAL A 459 32.80 -16.11 -26.38
C VAL A 459 34.12 -15.53 -26.85
N LYS A 460 34.09 -14.83 -27.98
CA LYS A 460 35.24 -14.10 -28.54
C LYS A 460 35.26 -12.70 -27.95
N LEU A 461 36.41 -12.29 -27.40
CA LEU A 461 36.65 -10.89 -27.02
C LEU A 461 36.99 -10.11 -28.29
N THR A 462 36.14 -9.15 -28.64
CA THR A 462 36.30 -8.35 -29.86
C THR A 462 36.78 -6.94 -29.53
N ARG A 463 37.47 -6.33 -30.50
CA ARG A 463 37.85 -4.92 -30.40
C ARG A 463 36.60 -4.03 -30.33
N PRO A 464 36.73 -2.78 -29.86
CA PRO A 464 35.64 -1.80 -29.88
C PRO A 464 35.02 -1.50 -31.25
N ALA A 465 35.70 -1.87 -32.35
CA ALA A 465 35.15 -1.90 -33.70
C ALA A 465 34.75 -3.34 -34.07
N ALA A 466 33.56 -3.51 -34.64
CA ALA A 466 32.98 -4.82 -34.94
C ALA A 466 33.67 -5.55 -36.11
N THR A 467 34.43 -4.84 -36.94
CA THR A 467 35.21 -5.38 -38.06
C THR A 467 36.71 -5.33 -37.71
N SER A 468 37.50 -6.34 -38.11
CA SER A 468 38.92 -6.45 -37.75
C SER A 468 39.79 -5.34 -38.32
N ASP A 469 39.27 -4.59 -39.29
CA ASP A 469 40.04 -3.73 -40.18
C ASP A 469 39.72 -2.22 -40.01
N GLU A 470 38.71 -1.88 -39.20
CA GLU A 470 38.41 -0.47 -38.89
C GLU A 470 39.40 0.09 -37.87
N LYS A 471 40.06 1.19 -38.26
CA LYS A 471 40.87 2.00 -37.35
C LYS A 471 39.98 2.62 -36.29
N ILE A 472 40.30 2.39 -35.02
CA ILE A 472 39.60 3.03 -33.90
C ILE A 472 40.21 4.42 -33.73
N VAL A 473 39.53 5.44 -34.21
CA VAL A 473 39.98 6.82 -34.10
C VAL A 473 39.31 7.49 -32.90
N TYR A 474 40.03 8.40 -32.24
CA TYR A 474 39.46 9.24 -31.18
C TYR A 474 38.25 10.05 -31.68
N ASP A 475 37.14 9.97 -30.96
CA ASP A 475 35.88 10.71 -31.25
C ASP A 475 35.22 11.25 -29.97
N GLY A 476 35.95 11.26 -28.85
CA GLY A 476 35.44 11.72 -27.55
C GLY A 476 34.53 10.73 -26.82
N THR A 477 34.30 9.51 -27.35
CA THR A 477 33.46 8.48 -26.72
C THR A 477 34.28 7.37 -26.04
N GLU A 478 33.69 6.69 -25.05
CA GLU A 478 34.30 5.50 -24.44
C GLU A 478 34.34 4.34 -25.44
N LYS A 479 35.53 3.75 -25.66
CA LYS A 479 35.73 2.61 -26.55
C LYS A 479 35.64 1.30 -25.78
N LYS A 480 34.47 0.67 -25.84
CA LYS A 480 34.19 -0.60 -25.13
C LYS A 480 34.50 -1.78 -26.04
N ALA A 481 35.46 -2.61 -25.63
CA ALA A 481 35.65 -3.92 -26.25
C ALA A 481 34.34 -4.72 -26.18
N GLY A 482 33.99 -5.35 -27.30
CA GLY A 482 32.77 -6.15 -27.41
C GLY A 482 33.02 -7.62 -27.11
N THR A 483 31.95 -8.39 -27.15
CA THR A 483 32.02 -9.85 -27.15
C THR A 483 31.16 -10.37 -28.27
N ALA A 484 31.70 -11.25 -29.10
CA ALA A 484 30.94 -11.99 -30.09
C ALA A 484 30.75 -13.43 -29.60
N ILE A 485 29.54 -13.95 -29.78
CA ILE A 485 29.21 -15.35 -29.49
C ILE A 485 28.91 -16.00 -30.84
N ASP A 486 29.55 -17.12 -31.17
CA ASP A 486 29.23 -17.84 -32.40
C ASP A 486 27.76 -18.29 -32.33
N SER A 487 26.94 -17.73 -33.22
CA SER A 487 25.47 -17.66 -33.13
C SER A 487 24.78 -18.96 -33.52
N GLY A 488 24.88 -19.96 -32.64
CA GLY A 488 24.13 -21.21 -32.74
C GLY A 488 23.07 -21.42 -31.68
N ASN A 489 23.16 -20.77 -30.50
CA ASN A 489 22.24 -20.99 -29.37
C ASN A 489 22.17 -19.76 -28.46
N THR A 490 20.98 -19.20 -28.19
CA THR A 490 20.74 -17.99 -27.38
C THR A 490 20.84 -18.18 -25.85
N GLY A 491 21.41 -19.30 -25.37
CA GLY A 491 21.36 -19.72 -23.96
C GLY A 491 22.33 -19.04 -22.97
N ILE A 492 22.93 -17.89 -23.26
CA ILE A 492 23.66 -17.12 -22.22
C ILE A 492 22.75 -16.02 -21.70
N GLU A 493 22.30 -16.15 -20.45
CA GLU A 493 21.87 -15.00 -19.65
C GLU A 493 23.09 -14.09 -19.45
N THR A 494 23.19 -13.04 -20.28
CA THR A 494 23.96 -11.80 -20.08
C THR A 494 25.36 -11.95 -19.45
N ILE A 495 26.40 -11.71 -20.25
CA ILE A 495 27.77 -11.51 -19.72
C ILE A 495 27.73 -10.45 -18.62
N PRO A 496 28.30 -10.73 -17.42
CA PRO A 496 28.22 -9.79 -16.29
C PRO A 496 28.71 -8.40 -16.69
N GLU A 497 28.00 -7.37 -16.23
CA GLU A 497 28.23 -5.94 -16.56
C GLU A 497 29.65 -5.42 -16.24
N ASN A 498 30.51 -6.23 -15.59
CA ASN A 498 31.91 -5.93 -15.26
C ASN A 498 32.88 -7.08 -15.60
N ALA A 499 32.52 -7.96 -16.54
CA ALA A 499 33.38 -9.07 -16.93
C ALA A 499 34.60 -8.62 -17.77
N ILE A 500 34.51 -7.45 -18.41
CA ILE A 500 35.61 -6.84 -19.17
C ILE A 500 36.28 -5.75 -18.32
N THR A 501 37.60 -5.80 -18.27
CA THR A 501 38.44 -4.78 -17.63
C THR A 501 39.48 -4.27 -18.61
N TYR A 502 39.97 -3.05 -18.41
CA TYR A 502 40.87 -2.35 -19.31
C TYR A 502 42.13 -1.89 -18.59
N ALA A 503 43.26 -1.89 -19.27
CA ALA A 503 44.52 -1.34 -18.80
C ALA A 503 45.24 -0.59 -19.93
N THR A 504 45.77 0.60 -19.65
CA THR A 504 46.66 1.32 -20.56
C THR A 504 47.99 0.58 -20.67
N VAL A 505 48.56 0.51 -21.88
CA VAL A 505 49.85 -0.13 -22.15
C VAL A 505 50.90 0.94 -22.42
N THR A 506 51.98 0.92 -21.63
CA THR A 506 53.12 1.84 -21.80
C THR A 506 54.40 1.01 -21.90
N ASN A 507 55.19 1.21 -22.95
CA ASN A 507 56.41 0.42 -23.23
C ASN A 507 56.18 -1.10 -23.15
N GLY A 508 55.04 -1.58 -23.67
CA GLY A 508 54.67 -3.00 -23.66
C GLY A 508 54.15 -3.55 -22.32
N THR A 509 54.14 -2.74 -21.25
CA THR A 509 53.66 -3.17 -19.92
C THR A 509 52.26 -2.62 -19.65
N PRO A 510 51.26 -3.47 -19.33
CA PRO A 510 49.94 -2.99 -18.93
C PRO A 510 49.93 -2.44 -17.49
N SER A 511 49.18 -1.37 -17.31
CA SER A 511 48.84 -0.80 -16.00
C SER A 511 47.80 -1.65 -15.24
N THR A 512 47.31 -1.16 -14.11
CA THR A 512 46.31 -1.87 -13.30
C THR A 512 44.96 -1.92 -14.02
N TYR A 513 44.41 -3.13 -14.18
CA TYR A 513 43.11 -3.33 -14.82
C TYR A 513 41.96 -2.65 -14.04
N SER A 514 41.11 -1.94 -14.75
CA SER A 514 39.93 -1.23 -14.24
C SER A 514 38.68 -1.54 -15.06
N THR A 515 37.49 -1.36 -14.50
CA THR A 515 36.22 -1.52 -15.23
C THR A 515 35.88 -0.31 -16.11
N THR A 516 36.65 0.78 -16.02
CA THR A 516 36.43 1.99 -16.84
C THR A 516 36.98 1.79 -18.24
N ALA A 517 36.14 1.97 -19.26
CA ALA A 517 36.56 1.88 -20.66
C ALA A 517 37.44 3.08 -21.07
N PRO A 518 38.45 2.87 -21.93
CA PRO A 518 39.33 3.94 -22.36
C PRO A 518 38.64 4.90 -23.33
N LYS A 519 38.99 6.17 -23.24
CA LYS A 519 38.47 7.25 -24.09
C LYS A 519 39.57 7.96 -24.89
N ASN A 520 40.75 8.15 -24.31
CA ASN A 520 41.86 8.89 -24.94
C ASN A 520 42.62 8.05 -25.97
N ALA A 521 43.29 8.69 -26.92
CA ALA A 521 44.20 8.01 -27.84
C ALA A 521 45.34 7.30 -27.06
N GLY A 522 45.77 6.14 -27.57
CA GLY A 522 46.77 5.31 -26.90
C GLY A 522 46.53 3.82 -27.10
N THR A 523 47.46 3.00 -26.60
CA THR A 523 47.37 1.53 -26.67
C THR A 523 46.82 0.98 -25.36
N TYR A 524 45.83 0.09 -25.48
CA TYR A 524 45.10 -0.49 -24.35
C TYR A 524 45.01 -2.02 -24.49
N LYS A 525 44.90 -2.68 -23.32
CA LYS A 525 44.51 -4.07 -23.20
C LYS A 525 43.10 -4.17 -22.65
N ALA A 526 42.24 -4.94 -23.30
CA ALA A 526 40.99 -5.41 -22.73
C ALA A 526 41.16 -6.85 -22.25
N LYS A 527 40.64 -7.15 -21.07
CA LYS A 527 40.67 -8.47 -20.44
C LYS A 527 39.26 -8.90 -20.10
N LEU A 528 38.83 -10.02 -20.66
CA LEU A 528 37.58 -10.69 -20.29
C LEU A 528 37.88 -11.79 -19.29
N THR A 529 37.16 -11.80 -18.17
CA THR A 529 37.26 -12.85 -17.14
C THR A 529 35.89 -13.48 -16.92
N LEU A 530 35.78 -14.80 -17.11
CA LEU A 530 34.54 -15.58 -16.93
C LEU A 530 34.74 -16.69 -15.91
N GLY A 531 33.66 -17.02 -15.18
CA GLY A 531 33.62 -18.10 -14.19
C GLY A 531 33.83 -17.67 -12.74
N THR A 532 33.76 -18.63 -11.80
CA THR A 532 33.86 -18.38 -10.35
C THR A 532 34.59 -19.52 -9.64
N GLY A 533 35.24 -19.21 -8.50
CA GLY A 533 35.99 -20.21 -7.73
C GLY A 533 37.24 -20.67 -8.49
N ASP A 534 37.41 -21.99 -8.62
CA ASP A 534 38.55 -22.61 -9.31
C ASP A 534 38.36 -22.67 -10.84
N ASN A 535 37.15 -22.37 -11.34
CA ASN A 535 36.80 -22.38 -12.77
C ASN A 535 36.77 -20.94 -13.32
N ILE A 536 37.88 -20.18 -13.17
CA ILE A 536 38.02 -18.83 -13.72
C ILE A 536 38.96 -18.87 -14.92
N VAL A 537 38.49 -18.39 -16.08
CA VAL A 537 39.30 -18.25 -17.30
C VAL A 537 39.37 -16.79 -17.72
N SER A 538 40.52 -16.35 -18.21
CA SER A 538 40.70 -14.99 -18.73
C SER A 538 41.42 -14.98 -20.07
N ILE A 539 41.00 -14.07 -20.94
CA ILE A 539 41.62 -13.78 -22.24
C ILE A 539 41.88 -12.28 -22.38
N GLU A 540 42.87 -11.91 -23.20
CA GLU A 540 43.27 -10.51 -23.40
C GLU A 540 43.39 -10.17 -24.90
N ILE A 541 43.01 -8.94 -25.26
CA ILE A 541 43.27 -8.38 -26.59
C ILE A 541 43.91 -6.99 -26.49
N ASN A 542 44.76 -6.66 -27.46
CA ASN A 542 45.32 -5.33 -27.63
C ASN A 542 44.50 -4.52 -28.64
N PHE A 543 44.24 -3.26 -28.33
CA PHE A 543 43.74 -2.29 -29.30
C PHE A 543 44.37 -0.93 -29.10
N THR A 544 44.43 -0.17 -30.19
CA THR A 544 44.96 1.19 -30.19
C THR A 544 43.84 2.12 -30.60
N ILE A 545 43.62 3.17 -29.80
CA ILE A 545 42.84 4.32 -30.21
C ILE A 545 43.83 5.26 -30.90
N GLU A 546 43.75 5.34 -32.23
CA GLU A 546 44.53 6.27 -33.04
C GLU A 546 44.09 7.70 -32.75
N LYS A 547 45.04 8.63 -32.89
CA LYS A 547 44.76 10.05 -32.79
C LYS A 547 43.80 10.46 -33.90
N ALA A 548 42.88 11.36 -33.58
CA ALA A 548 42.03 11.99 -34.58
C ALA A 548 42.87 12.87 -35.51
N ALA A 549 42.42 12.99 -36.75
CA ALA A 549 42.95 14.00 -37.65
C ALA A 549 42.80 15.37 -36.98
N SER A 550 43.90 16.11 -36.95
CA SER A 550 43.87 17.44 -36.37
C SER A 550 42.97 18.36 -37.19
N PRO A 551 42.19 19.24 -36.54
CA PRO A 551 41.39 20.22 -37.26
C PRO A 551 42.31 21.08 -38.12
N THR A 552 41.86 21.41 -39.32
CA THR A 552 42.53 22.40 -40.17
C THR A 552 42.41 23.75 -39.51
N ILE A 553 43.51 24.26 -38.97
CA ILE A 553 43.56 25.59 -38.38
C ILE A 553 43.97 26.55 -39.47
N ALA A 554 43.06 27.44 -39.84
CA ALA A 554 43.38 28.52 -40.75
C ALA A 554 44.48 29.39 -40.13
N GLY A 555 45.53 29.66 -40.91
CA GLY A 555 46.54 30.63 -40.52
C GLY A 555 45.89 32.00 -40.33
N GLU A 556 46.39 32.78 -39.39
CA GLU A 556 45.96 34.16 -39.21
C GLU A 556 46.93 35.09 -39.93
N GLU A 557 46.39 36.11 -40.60
CA GLU A 557 47.20 37.20 -41.14
C GLU A 557 46.95 38.45 -40.30
N LYS A 558 48.03 39.12 -39.90
CA LYS A 558 47.97 40.40 -39.21
C LYS A 558 48.85 41.40 -39.95
N SER A 559 48.30 42.59 -40.19
CA SER A 559 49.04 43.66 -40.85
C SER A 559 49.25 44.82 -39.88
N TYR A 560 50.44 45.41 -39.91
CA TYR A 560 50.80 46.54 -39.07
C TYR A 560 51.32 47.68 -39.95
N ALA A 561 50.90 48.91 -39.64
CA ALA A 561 51.38 50.10 -40.35
C ALA A 561 52.86 50.35 -40.02
N TYR A 562 53.67 50.59 -41.06
CA TYR A 562 55.13 50.72 -40.91
C TYR A 562 55.53 51.91 -40.01
N SER A 563 54.74 52.98 -39.99
CA SER A 563 54.99 54.21 -39.21
C SER A 563 54.69 54.11 -37.71
N ALA A 564 54.03 53.04 -37.24
CA ALA A 564 53.65 52.89 -35.83
C ALA A 564 54.34 51.71 -35.12
N GLY A 565 54.54 50.56 -35.79
CA GLY A 565 54.97 49.31 -35.12
C GLY A 565 54.13 48.99 -33.86
N SER A 566 54.55 48.03 -33.02
CA SER A 566 53.83 47.75 -31.76
C SER A 566 54.18 48.69 -30.60
N ALA A 567 54.89 49.81 -30.85
CA ALA A 567 55.49 50.68 -29.81
C ALA A 567 56.24 49.91 -28.69
N GLY A 568 56.80 48.73 -28.98
CA GLY A 568 57.48 47.86 -28.01
C GLY A 568 56.56 47.07 -27.06
N LYS A 569 55.24 47.09 -27.27
CA LYS A 569 54.25 46.38 -26.45
C LYS A 569 54.15 44.91 -26.85
N THR A 570 54.25 44.00 -25.88
CA THR A 570 54.07 42.57 -26.10
C THR A 570 52.63 42.25 -26.50
N ILE A 571 52.46 41.54 -27.62
CA ILE A 571 51.17 41.09 -28.14
C ILE A 571 51.01 39.62 -27.80
N GLY A 572 49.88 39.26 -27.17
CA GLY A 572 49.53 37.89 -26.84
C GLY A 572 48.50 37.30 -27.80
N VAL A 573 48.64 36.01 -28.10
CA VAL A 573 47.66 35.21 -28.84
C VAL A 573 47.43 33.92 -28.07
N ASP A 574 46.17 33.67 -27.71
CA ASP A 574 45.75 32.39 -27.14
C ASP A 574 45.66 31.35 -28.27
N ILE A 575 46.69 30.50 -28.37
CA ILE A 575 46.73 29.39 -29.32
C ILE A 575 45.97 28.19 -28.76
N ALA A 576 45.98 28.00 -27.44
CA ALA A 576 45.26 26.91 -26.78
C ALA A 576 43.74 26.96 -27.02
N GLY A 577 43.17 28.16 -27.10
CA GLY A 577 41.77 28.39 -27.46
C GLY A 577 41.42 28.07 -28.91
N LYS A 578 42.41 27.86 -29.79
CA LYS A 578 42.21 27.50 -31.22
C LYS A 578 42.13 25.99 -31.46
N PHE A 579 42.50 25.17 -30.48
CA PHE A 579 42.46 23.70 -30.58
C PHE A 579 41.24 23.13 -29.82
N PRO A 580 40.78 21.91 -30.17
CA PRO A 580 39.68 21.24 -29.49
C PRO A 580 39.92 21.14 -27.98
N THR A 581 38.91 21.38 -27.15
CA THR A 581 39.03 21.40 -25.68
C THR A 581 39.33 20.02 -25.08
N ASP A 582 39.09 18.95 -25.83
CA ASP A 582 39.25 17.55 -25.44
C ASP A 582 40.55 16.93 -25.99
N ARG A 583 41.48 17.75 -26.47
CA ARG A 583 42.79 17.37 -27.04
C ARG A 583 43.75 16.61 -26.12
N GLY A 584 43.44 16.55 -24.83
CA GLY A 584 44.28 15.94 -23.79
C GLY A 584 45.56 16.73 -23.52
N ILE A 585 46.58 16.07 -22.97
CA ILE A 585 47.86 16.72 -22.64
C ILE A 585 48.50 17.25 -23.94
N THR A 586 48.88 18.52 -23.95
CA THR A 586 49.40 19.21 -25.15
C THR A 586 50.73 19.90 -24.85
N THR A 587 51.69 19.80 -25.76
CA THR A 587 52.95 20.56 -25.74
C THR A 587 53.06 21.45 -26.97
N TYR A 588 53.69 22.61 -26.82
CA TYR A 588 53.81 23.62 -27.87
C TYR A 588 55.28 23.91 -28.20
N ALA A 589 55.59 24.02 -29.49
CA ALA A 589 56.89 24.45 -30.00
C ALA A 589 56.69 25.62 -30.97
N VAL A 590 57.50 26.67 -30.86
CA VAL A 590 57.42 27.86 -31.74
C VAL A 590 58.67 27.97 -32.61
N ALA A 591 58.46 28.28 -33.88
CA ALA A 591 59.48 28.63 -34.85
C ALA A 591 59.11 29.98 -35.50
N LYS A 592 60.12 30.79 -35.85
CA LYS A 592 59.91 32.05 -36.56
C LYS A 592 60.75 32.10 -37.84
N THR A 593 60.17 32.67 -38.89
CA THR A 593 60.83 32.99 -40.15
C THR A 593 60.63 34.47 -40.41
N ASP A 594 61.67 35.27 -40.15
CA ASP A 594 61.62 36.73 -40.22
C ASP A 594 62.95 37.26 -40.79
N THR A 595 63.06 37.28 -42.12
CA THR A 595 64.27 37.71 -42.83
C THR A 595 64.47 39.22 -42.80
N GLU A 596 63.41 39.99 -42.55
CA GLU A 596 63.41 41.46 -42.60
C GLU A 596 63.40 42.10 -41.20
N GLN A 597 63.53 41.29 -40.14
CA GLN A 597 63.54 41.70 -38.74
C GLN A 597 62.28 42.48 -38.32
N LEU A 598 61.11 42.08 -38.81
CA LEU A 598 59.82 42.68 -38.42
C LEU A 598 59.42 42.34 -36.98
N LEU A 599 60.00 41.30 -36.37
CA LEU A 599 59.57 40.74 -35.09
C LEU A 599 60.71 40.60 -34.06
N SER A 600 60.36 40.76 -32.79
CA SER A 600 61.23 40.45 -31.64
C SER A 600 60.46 39.71 -30.53
N GLU A 601 61.19 39.07 -29.60
CA GLU A 601 60.62 38.41 -28.40
C GLU A 601 59.49 37.39 -28.66
N VAL A 602 59.67 36.51 -29.66
CA VAL A 602 58.69 35.46 -29.99
C VAL A 602 58.85 34.25 -29.07
N THR A 603 57.85 33.96 -28.23
CA THR A 603 57.84 32.82 -27.30
C THR A 603 56.44 32.21 -27.15
N VAL A 604 56.34 30.91 -26.88
CA VAL A 604 55.08 30.24 -26.49
C VAL A 604 55.26 29.56 -25.14
N ASP A 605 54.29 29.73 -24.23
CA ASP A 605 54.33 29.10 -22.91
C ASP A 605 53.68 27.70 -22.90
N THR A 606 53.75 27.01 -21.75
CA THR A 606 53.16 25.67 -21.58
C THR A 606 51.63 25.66 -21.57
N ALA A 607 50.99 26.82 -21.40
CA ALA A 607 49.53 26.97 -21.48
C ALA A 607 49.05 27.26 -22.91
N GLY A 608 49.96 27.44 -23.88
CA GLY A 608 49.64 27.73 -25.28
C GLY A 608 49.42 29.21 -25.56
N ASN A 609 49.94 30.11 -24.73
CA ASN A 609 49.94 31.55 -25.00
C ASN A 609 51.19 31.92 -25.79
N LEU A 610 51.00 32.32 -27.04
CA LEU A 610 52.07 32.87 -27.90
C LEU A 610 52.21 34.37 -27.61
N THR A 611 53.43 34.85 -27.44
CA THR A 611 53.76 36.27 -27.31
C THR A 611 54.80 36.69 -28.34
N TYR A 612 54.66 37.90 -28.89
CA TYR A 612 55.64 38.51 -29.79
C TYR A 612 55.57 40.05 -29.74
N LYS A 613 56.59 40.74 -30.26
CA LYS A 613 56.62 42.19 -30.50
C LYS A 613 56.84 42.47 -31.98
N VAL A 614 56.21 43.54 -32.49
CA VAL A 614 56.40 44.03 -33.87
C VAL A 614 57.29 45.26 -33.84
N ASN A 615 58.42 45.20 -34.56
CA ASN A 615 59.40 46.26 -34.63
C ASN A 615 58.88 47.41 -35.51
N GLN A 616 59.29 48.65 -35.22
CA GLN A 616 59.08 49.77 -36.16
C GLN A 616 60.05 49.61 -37.33
N VAL A 617 59.57 49.79 -38.56
CA VAL A 617 60.32 49.53 -39.80
C VAL A 617 60.10 50.65 -40.81
N ASP A 618 61.05 50.88 -41.71
CA ASP A 618 60.95 51.92 -42.73
C ASP A 618 60.05 51.52 -43.92
N SER A 619 59.74 52.49 -44.79
CA SER A 619 58.85 52.32 -45.93
C SER A 619 59.34 51.29 -46.97
N THR A 620 60.62 50.90 -46.97
CA THR A 620 61.16 49.89 -47.89
C THR A 620 60.76 48.46 -47.52
N LYS A 621 60.21 48.27 -46.30
CA LYS A 621 59.74 46.98 -45.77
C LYS A 621 58.24 46.77 -45.93
N VAL A 622 57.52 47.74 -46.50
CA VAL A 622 56.10 47.61 -46.86
C VAL A 622 55.92 46.47 -47.87
N GLY A 623 54.90 45.63 -47.65
CA GLY A 623 54.62 44.42 -48.41
C GLY A 623 55.44 43.19 -48.01
N LYS A 624 56.40 43.32 -47.09
CA LYS A 624 57.18 42.18 -46.57
C LYS A 624 56.46 41.48 -45.42
N THR A 625 56.74 40.19 -45.26
CA THR A 625 56.09 39.34 -44.26
C THR A 625 57.09 38.62 -43.36
N ALA A 626 56.67 38.38 -42.12
CA ALA A 626 57.31 37.50 -41.16
C ALA A 626 56.30 36.44 -40.72
N ILE A 627 56.74 35.20 -40.51
CA ILE A 627 55.86 34.08 -40.19
C ILE A 627 56.26 33.51 -38.83
N ILE A 628 55.29 33.37 -37.93
CA ILE A 628 55.42 32.58 -36.71
C ILE A 628 54.66 31.28 -36.92
N ALA A 629 55.34 30.15 -36.76
CA ALA A 629 54.74 28.81 -36.82
C ALA A 629 54.78 28.19 -35.42
N VAL A 630 53.62 27.81 -34.90
CA VAL A 630 53.48 27.07 -33.64
C VAL A 630 53.00 25.66 -33.94
N THR A 631 53.75 24.66 -33.52
CA THR A 631 53.36 23.24 -33.60
C THR A 631 52.83 22.80 -32.24
N ALA A 632 51.58 22.34 -32.21
CA ALA A 632 50.96 21.73 -31.04
C ALA A 632 50.98 20.21 -31.16
N SER A 633 51.61 19.55 -30.20
CA SER A 633 51.61 18.09 -30.05
C SER A 633 50.60 17.67 -28.99
N MET A 634 49.49 17.09 -29.42
CA MET A 634 48.33 16.76 -28.59
C MET A 634 48.25 15.26 -28.28
N GLU A 635 47.63 14.89 -27.17
CA GLU A 635 47.42 13.50 -26.77
C GLU A 635 46.41 12.80 -27.70
N ASN A 636 45.27 13.45 -27.99
CA ASN A 636 44.14 12.84 -28.69
C ASN A 636 44.06 13.14 -30.20
N TYR A 637 44.83 14.11 -30.69
CA TYR A 637 44.84 14.55 -32.09
C TYR A 637 46.27 14.53 -32.65
N GLU A 638 46.39 14.34 -33.96
CA GLU A 638 47.67 14.47 -34.68
C GLU A 638 48.31 15.84 -34.47
N ASN A 639 49.60 16.01 -34.72
CA ASN A 639 50.23 17.32 -34.55
C ASN A 639 49.56 18.37 -35.45
N ALA A 640 49.22 19.52 -34.88
CA ALA A 640 48.61 20.61 -35.63
C ALA A 640 49.52 21.84 -35.65
N GLY A 641 49.62 22.46 -36.82
CA GLY A 641 50.34 23.71 -37.01
C GLY A 641 49.38 24.89 -36.97
N TYR A 642 49.79 25.95 -36.28
CA TYR A 642 49.19 27.29 -36.42
C TYR A 642 50.25 28.21 -37.02
N THR A 643 49.89 28.89 -38.10
CA THR A 643 50.73 29.90 -38.74
C THR A 643 50.13 31.28 -38.54
N LEU A 644 50.97 32.22 -38.12
CA LEU A 644 50.64 33.64 -38.04
C LEU A 644 51.56 34.40 -38.99
N THR A 645 51.00 34.90 -40.08
CA THR A 645 51.71 35.73 -41.05
C THR A 645 51.53 37.19 -40.67
N ILE A 646 52.64 37.88 -40.43
CA ILE A 646 52.67 39.28 -40.06
C ILE A 646 53.20 40.09 -41.25
N SER A 647 52.43 41.04 -41.76
CA SER A 647 52.79 41.87 -42.90
C SER A 647 52.91 43.34 -42.52
N SER A 648 53.86 44.05 -43.14
CA SER A 648 53.90 45.52 -43.11
C SER A 648 53.10 46.06 -44.30
N ILE A 649 52.14 46.96 -44.12
CA ILE A 649 51.28 47.47 -45.23
C ILE A 649 51.24 49.00 -45.29
N ASP A 650 51.03 49.52 -46.51
CA ASP A 650 50.72 50.93 -46.82
C ASP A 650 49.26 51.01 -47.27
N LYS A 651 48.35 50.90 -46.31
CA LYS A 651 46.94 51.27 -46.49
C LYS A 651 46.59 52.26 -45.42
N LYS A 652 45.95 53.35 -45.82
CA LYS A 652 45.44 54.35 -44.89
C LYS A 652 44.33 53.72 -44.06
N ALA A 653 44.42 53.85 -42.74
CA ALA A 653 43.44 53.27 -41.84
C ALA A 653 42.10 54.01 -41.99
N VAL A 654 41.00 53.27 -41.91
CA VAL A 654 39.64 53.83 -41.90
C VAL A 654 39.17 53.87 -40.46
N GLU A 655 38.67 55.01 -40.00
CA GLU A 655 38.10 55.19 -38.68
C GLU A 655 36.64 55.68 -38.77
N ILE A 656 35.88 55.44 -37.72
CA ILE A 656 34.54 56.04 -37.60
C ILE A 656 34.74 57.51 -37.22
N LYS A 657 34.07 58.43 -37.94
CA LYS A 657 34.17 59.87 -37.65
C LYS A 657 33.86 60.15 -36.19
N SER A 658 34.69 60.95 -35.53
CA SER A 658 34.53 61.29 -34.11
C SER A 658 33.11 61.78 -33.82
N GLY A 659 32.45 61.17 -32.84
CA GLY A 659 31.05 61.42 -32.48
C GLY A 659 30.01 60.51 -33.14
N ASN A 660 30.42 59.68 -34.12
CA ASN A 660 29.55 58.66 -34.74
C ASN A 660 29.85 57.26 -34.19
N SER A 661 28.88 56.35 -34.37
CA SER A 661 29.01 54.94 -34.01
C SER A 661 28.14 54.09 -34.92
N VAL A 662 28.59 52.87 -35.26
CA VAL A 662 27.73 51.89 -35.94
C VAL A 662 26.69 51.35 -34.96
N SER A 663 25.42 51.67 -35.20
CA SER A 663 24.28 51.18 -34.43
C SER A 663 23.26 50.47 -35.32
N VAL A 664 22.40 49.67 -34.71
CA VAL A 664 21.22 49.10 -35.38
C VAL A 664 20.17 50.20 -35.52
N ASP A 665 19.55 50.31 -36.69
CA ASP A 665 18.44 51.20 -36.95
C ASP A 665 17.12 50.57 -36.46
N GLY A 666 16.31 51.34 -35.73
CA GLY A 666 15.09 50.84 -35.09
C GLY A 666 15.33 49.88 -33.92
N SER A 667 14.57 48.76 -33.86
CA SER A 667 14.66 47.78 -32.77
C SER A 667 15.88 46.88 -32.93
N ASN A 668 16.77 46.85 -31.94
CA ASN A 668 17.93 45.95 -31.90
C ASN A 668 17.63 44.57 -31.30
N VAL A 669 16.35 44.19 -31.24
CA VAL A 669 15.88 42.96 -30.59
C VAL A 669 15.45 41.92 -31.62
N LEU A 670 16.08 40.74 -31.60
CA LEU A 670 15.65 39.54 -32.32
C LEU A 670 14.93 38.56 -31.38
N ILE A 671 14.13 37.65 -31.92
CA ILE A 671 13.67 36.45 -31.18
C ILE A 671 14.53 35.27 -31.63
N TYR A 672 14.92 34.38 -30.71
CA TYR A 672 15.70 33.19 -31.05
C TYR A 672 15.09 32.40 -32.23
N GLY A 673 15.92 32.03 -33.21
CA GLY A 673 15.49 31.44 -34.48
C GLY A 673 15.39 32.45 -35.64
N GLU A 674 15.49 33.76 -35.36
CA GLU A 674 15.56 34.80 -36.40
C GLU A 674 17.01 35.10 -36.81
N LYS A 675 17.20 35.38 -38.11
CA LYS A 675 18.51 35.72 -38.69
C LYS A 675 18.89 37.18 -38.45
N ILE A 676 20.19 37.47 -38.38
CA ILE A 676 20.71 38.85 -38.23
C ILE A 676 20.25 39.78 -39.37
N SER A 677 20.05 39.25 -40.58
CA SER A 677 19.52 39.97 -41.75
C SER A 677 18.18 40.67 -41.52
N LYS A 678 17.44 40.32 -40.46
CA LYS A 678 16.21 41.01 -40.07
C LYS A 678 16.48 42.39 -39.44
N LEU A 679 17.68 42.62 -38.92
CA LEU A 679 18.12 43.90 -38.38
C LEU A 679 18.78 44.75 -39.47
N THR A 680 18.52 46.06 -39.46
CA THR A 680 19.13 47.01 -40.39
C THR A 680 20.20 47.83 -39.66
N LEU A 681 21.37 48.04 -40.29
CA LEU A 681 22.40 48.92 -39.75
C LEU A 681 22.06 50.37 -40.08
N GLY A 682 22.24 51.28 -39.12
CA GLY A 682 22.03 52.71 -39.31
C GLY A 682 23.16 53.37 -40.11
N ASN A 683 22.87 54.51 -40.71
CA ASN A 683 23.85 55.28 -41.47
C ASN A 683 25.01 55.73 -40.57
N THR A 684 26.24 55.36 -40.94
CA THR A 684 27.46 55.72 -40.22
C THR A 684 28.48 56.30 -41.19
N VAL A 685 29.15 57.39 -40.79
CA VAL A 685 30.17 58.06 -41.62
C VAL A 685 31.56 57.55 -41.24
N PHE A 686 32.30 57.09 -42.24
CA PHE A 686 33.67 56.59 -42.12
C PHE A 686 34.64 57.60 -42.74
N VAL A 687 35.80 57.80 -42.13
CA VAL A 687 36.83 58.77 -42.55
C VAL A 687 38.21 58.14 -42.61
N GLU A 688 39.14 58.76 -43.31
CA GLU A 688 40.55 58.41 -43.21
C GLU A 688 41.09 58.76 -41.81
N ALA A 689 41.72 57.78 -41.15
CA ALA A 689 42.22 57.90 -39.78
C ALA A 689 43.12 59.12 -39.60
N GLY A 690 42.81 59.95 -38.59
CA GLY A 690 43.54 61.19 -38.32
C GLY A 690 43.17 62.39 -39.21
N THR A 691 42.16 62.25 -40.09
CA THR A 691 41.64 63.33 -40.94
C THR A 691 40.11 63.43 -40.83
N ASP A 692 39.52 64.42 -41.50
CA ASP A 692 38.05 64.58 -41.63
C ASP A 692 37.52 64.12 -43.01
N ASP A 693 38.38 63.51 -43.84
CA ASP A 693 38.07 63.13 -45.22
C ASP A 693 37.17 61.88 -45.24
N VAL A 694 35.96 62.02 -45.80
CA VAL A 694 34.93 60.97 -45.82
C VAL A 694 35.26 59.90 -46.86
N ILE A 695 35.11 58.64 -46.45
CA ILE A 695 35.33 57.46 -47.29
C ILE A 695 33.99 56.83 -47.62
N GLU A 696 33.67 56.79 -48.91
CA GLU A 696 32.47 56.13 -49.43
C GLU A 696 32.64 54.61 -49.46
N GLY A 697 31.57 53.87 -49.18
CA GLY A 697 31.61 52.40 -49.12
C GLY A 697 30.28 51.75 -48.69
N ILE A 698 30.28 50.43 -48.59
CA ILE A 698 29.11 49.63 -48.22
C ILE A 698 29.28 49.10 -46.80
N LEU A 699 28.34 49.43 -45.90
CA LEU A 699 28.23 48.86 -44.57
C LEU A 699 27.23 47.70 -44.57
N SER A 700 27.65 46.51 -44.12
CA SER A 700 26.79 45.34 -44.02
C SER A 700 27.13 44.47 -42.81
N TRP A 701 26.21 43.57 -42.44
CA TRP A 701 26.51 42.52 -41.46
C TRP A 701 27.53 41.54 -42.03
N SER A 702 28.51 41.14 -41.23
CA SER A 702 29.56 40.19 -41.63
C SER A 702 28.99 38.80 -41.93
N ASN A 703 27.93 38.40 -41.22
CA ASN A 703 27.20 37.14 -41.44
C ASN A 703 25.68 37.36 -41.30
N PRO A 704 24.98 37.73 -42.39
CA PRO A 704 23.55 38.06 -42.34
C PRO A 704 22.63 36.85 -42.09
N ASP A 705 23.11 35.63 -42.32
CA ASP A 705 22.34 34.39 -42.11
C ASP A 705 22.54 33.76 -40.73
N GLU A 706 23.39 34.35 -39.88
CA GLU A 706 23.62 33.87 -38.52
C GLU A 706 22.34 33.93 -37.70
N ILE A 707 22.08 32.86 -36.93
CA ILE A 707 21.03 32.82 -35.90
C ILE A 707 21.72 32.88 -34.54
N PRO A 708 21.78 34.06 -33.91
CA PRO A 708 22.46 34.22 -32.64
C PRO A 708 21.67 33.58 -31.49
N ALA A 709 22.39 33.06 -30.49
CA ALA A 709 21.80 32.55 -29.25
C ALA A 709 21.11 33.67 -28.44
N ALA A 710 20.14 33.31 -27.60
CA ALA A 710 19.42 34.27 -26.78
C ALA A 710 20.34 34.95 -25.75
N GLY A 711 20.15 36.26 -25.54
CA GLY A 711 20.93 37.10 -24.64
C GLY A 711 21.45 38.38 -25.30
N THR A 712 22.20 39.17 -24.55
CA THR A 712 22.94 40.32 -25.12
C THR A 712 24.21 39.79 -25.74
N THR A 713 24.36 40.00 -27.05
CA THR A 713 25.53 39.57 -27.80
C THR A 713 25.98 40.68 -28.75
N GLN A 714 27.05 40.43 -29.49
CA GLN A 714 27.60 41.36 -30.45
C GLN A 714 27.63 40.70 -31.83
N ALA A 715 27.02 41.34 -32.81
CA ALA A 715 27.04 40.93 -34.21
C ALA A 715 28.14 41.66 -34.97
N GLY A 716 28.89 40.93 -35.78
CA GLY A 716 29.96 41.49 -36.61
C GLY A 716 29.38 42.29 -37.78
N TRP A 717 29.91 43.49 -38.01
CA TRP A 717 29.66 44.27 -39.21
C TRP A 717 30.97 44.50 -39.96
N VAL A 718 30.86 44.72 -41.27
CA VAL A 718 31.96 45.05 -42.16
C VAL A 718 31.59 46.28 -42.98
N PHE A 719 32.47 47.28 -42.96
CA PHE A 719 32.46 48.40 -43.88
C PHE A 719 33.50 48.16 -44.96
N LYS A 720 33.05 48.10 -46.21
CA LYS A 720 33.89 47.91 -47.39
C LYS A 720 34.00 49.23 -48.15
N PRO A 721 35.15 49.92 -48.10
CA PRO A 721 35.38 51.12 -48.90
C PRO A 721 35.22 50.85 -50.39
N ALA A 722 34.69 51.82 -51.14
CA ALA A 722 34.58 51.74 -52.60
C ALA A 722 35.96 51.65 -53.28
N ASP A 723 37.00 52.26 -52.69
CA ASP A 723 38.41 52.12 -53.07
C ASP A 723 39.16 51.19 -52.10
N GLY A 724 39.03 49.88 -52.32
CA GLY A 724 39.74 48.85 -51.54
C GLY A 724 41.25 48.74 -51.80
N THR A 725 41.79 49.54 -52.75
CA THR A 725 43.22 49.52 -53.09
C THR A 725 44.05 50.40 -52.15
N HIS A 726 43.52 51.56 -51.72
CA HIS A 726 44.21 52.52 -50.85
C HIS A 726 43.74 52.49 -49.38
N TYR A 727 42.51 52.03 -49.10
CA TYR A 727 41.92 51.99 -47.76
C TYR A 727 41.65 50.55 -47.31
N ALA A 728 41.82 50.27 -46.01
CA ALA A 728 41.54 48.97 -45.42
C ALA A 728 40.04 48.80 -45.10
N GLU A 729 39.50 47.59 -45.22
CA GLU A 729 38.15 47.28 -44.71
C GLU A 729 38.13 47.48 -43.19
N LEU A 730 37.07 48.11 -42.68
CA LEU A 730 36.87 48.26 -41.24
C LEU A 730 35.82 47.26 -40.79
N THR A 731 36.20 46.40 -39.85
CA THR A 731 35.25 45.50 -39.20
C THR A 731 35.04 45.93 -37.76
N GLY A 732 33.85 45.67 -37.25
CA GLY A 732 33.55 45.93 -35.86
C GLY A 732 32.36 45.13 -35.40
N LYS A 733 31.89 45.48 -34.20
CA LYS A 733 30.80 44.78 -33.54
C LYS A 733 29.73 45.77 -33.14
N ALA A 734 28.47 45.43 -33.37
CA ALA A 734 27.31 46.17 -32.87
C ALA A 734 26.60 45.32 -31.82
N ALA A 735 26.17 45.95 -30.73
CA ALA A 735 25.42 45.28 -29.68
C ALA A 735 24.00 44.96 -30.18
N ILE A 736 23.61 43.70 -30.05
CA ILE A 736 22.26 43.22 -30.35
C ILE A 736 21.71 42.48 -29.13
N THR A 737 20.40 42.44 -29.01
CA THR A 737 19.73 41.66 -27.96
C THR A 737 18.87 40.60 -28.62
N VAL A 738 19.00 39.35 -28.19
CA VAL A 738 18.17 38.25 -28.67
C VAL A 738 17.29 37.79 -27.52
N ALA A 739 15.99 37.98 -27.64
CA ALA A 739 15.02 37.47 -26.70
C ALA A 739 14.84 35.95 -26.90
N LYS A 740 14.65 35.23 -25.80
CA LYS A 740 14.31 33.79 -25.86
C LYS A 740 13.00 33.58 -26.61
N ALA A 741 12.96 32.52 -27.41
CA ALA A 741 11.74 32.10 -28.09
C ALA A 741 10.77 31.43 -27.09
N THR A 742 9.46 31.63 -27.27
CA THR A 742 8.45 30.95 -26.44
C THR A 742 7.79 29.85 -27.27
N PRO A 743 7.97 28.56 -26.94
CA PRO A 743 7.30 27.45 -27.61
C PRO A 743 5.77 27.54 -27.51
N VAL A 744 5.08 26.88 -28.43
CA VAL A 744 3.62 26.72 -28.42
C VAL A 744 3.28 25.28 -28.10
N ILE A 745 2.34 25.05 -27.20
CA ILE A 745 1.84 23.71 -26.93
C ILE A 745 0.93 23.27 -28.08
N ALA A 746 1.35 22.25 -28.83
CA ALA A 746 0.58 21.64 -29.90
C ALA A 746 -0.38 20.57 -29.38
N GLU A 747 0.05 19.76 -28.41
CA GLU A 747 -0.77 18.74 -27.74
C GLU A 747 -0.58 18.85 -26.23
N LYS A 748 -1.67 18.85 -25.45
CA LYS A 748 -1.59 18.85 -23.98
C LYS A 748 -1.22 17.45 -23.46
N SER A 749 -0.44 17.39 -22.37
CA SER A 749 -0.18 16.15 -21.65
C SER A 749 -1.44 15.65 -20.93
N THR A 750 -1.59 14.33 -20.79
CA THR A 750 -2.64 13.68 -19.98
C THR A 750 -2.10 13.29 -18.61
N ALA A 751 -2.95 13.33 -17.59
CA ALA A 751 -2.62 12.97 -16.21
C ALA A 751 -3.34 11.69 -15.80
N THR A 752 -2.64 10.77 -15.12
CA THR A 752 -3.28 9.58 -14.54
C THR A 752 -4.16 9.94 -13.33
N ALA A 753 -5.23 9.17 -13.13
CA ALA A 753 -6.18 9.42 -12.05
C ALA A 753 -5.53 9.29 -10.66
N LEU A 754 -5.93 10.17 -9.74
CA LEU A 754 -5.51 10.15 -8.34
C LEU A 754 -6.61 9.59 -7.45
N THR A 755 -6.24 9.08 -6.28
CA THR A 755 -7.16 8.80 -5.17
C THR A 755 -7.01 9.88 -4.11
N TYR A 756 -8.12 10.30 -3.49
CA TYR A 756 -8.10 11.36 -2.49
C TYR A 756 -7.02 11.16 -1.41
N GLY A 757 -6.25 12.22 -1.16
CA GLY A 757 -5.13 12.22 -0.22
C GLY A 757 -3.75 12.03 -0.86
N GLN A 758 -3.70 11.60 -2.12
CA GLN A 758 -2.52 11.64 -2.98
C GLN A 758 -2.22 13.07 -3.43
N LYS A 759 -0.96 13.31 -3.81
CA LYS A 759 -0.48 14.59 -4.31
C LYS A 759 -0.46 14.60 -5.83
N LEU A 760 -0.42 15.78 -6.46
CA LEU A 760 -0.18 15.89 -7.90
C LEU A 760 1.08 15.14 -8.35
N SER A 761 2.13 15.10 -7.52
CA SER A 761 3.34 14.31 -7.79
C SER A 761 3.12 12.80 -7.95
N ASP A 762 1.99 12.27 -7.44
CA ASP A 762 1.63 10.86 -7.55
C ASP A 762 0.92 10.56 -8.89
N SER A 763 0.52 11.60 -9.64
CA SER A 763 -0.06 11.50 -10.98
C SER A 763 1.06 11.65 -12.02
N THR A 764 1.15 10.67 -12.91
CA THR A 764 2.10 10.67 -14.02
C THR A 764 1.54 11.45 -15.20
N LEU A 765 2.31 12.42 -15.69
CA LEU A 765 2.04 13.13 -16.94
C LEU A 765 2.58 12.31 -18.12
N THR A 766 1.72 12.01 -19.08
CA THR A 766 2.06 11.25 -20.29
C THR A 766 1.61 11.98 -21.55
N GLY A 767 2.35 11.81 -22.65
CA GLY A 767 2.08 12.52 -23.89
C GLY A 767 2.32 14.04 -23.80
N GLY A 768 1.77 14.78 -24.76
CA GLY A 768 1.98 16.22 -24.92
C GLY A 768 3.13 16.56 -25.87
N LYS A 769 2.96 17.64 -26.64
CA LYS A 769 3.93 18.11 -27.64
C LYS A 769 4.01 19.63 -27.64
N ALA A 770 5.23 20.17 -27.74
CA ALA A 770 5.48 21.59 -27.92
C ALA A 770 6.20 21.82 -29.25
N THR A 771 5.82 22.85 -29.99
CA THR A 771 6.39 23.21 -31.30
C THR A 771 6.80 24.66 -31.35
N TYR A 772 7.66 25.02 -32.30
CA TYR A 772 8.03 26.40 -32.56
C TYR A 772 7.37 26.92 -33.85
N LYS A 773 6.76 28.11 -33.78
CA LYS A 773 5.77 28.59 -34.76
C LYS A 773 6.37 29.10 -36.08
N THR A 774 7.68 29.34 -36.15
CA THR A 774 8.34 29.98 -37.31
C THR A 774 9.12 29.00 -38.20
N VAL A 775 9.23 27.72 -37.83
CA VAL A 775 9.93 26.68 -38.60
C VAL A 775 9.03 25.45 -38.68
N ASP A 776 8.42 25.19 -39.84
CA ASP A 776 7.73 23.96 -40.31
C ASP A 776 7.00 23.04 -39.30
N GLY A 777 6.58 23.53 -38.12
CA GLY A 777 6.04 22.71 -37.05
C GLY A 777 7.07 21.85 -36.31
N THR A 778 8.36 22.22 -36.34
CA THR A 778 9.44 21.44 -35.69
C THR A 778 9.19 21.31 -34.18
N GLU A 779 9.28 20.08 -33.68
CA GLU A 779 9.06 19.74 -32.29
C GLU A 779 10.20 20.25 -31.40
N VAL A 780 9.85 20.93 -30.31
CA VAL A 780 10.79 21.38 -29.29
C VAL A 780 10.87 20.30 -28.22
N ALA A 781 12.02 19.63 -28.12
CA ALA A 781 12.24 18.62 -27.09
C ALA A 781 12.20 19.24 -25.68
N GLY A 782 11.55 18.56 -24.72
CA GLY A 782 11.46 19.02 -23.35
C GLY A 782 10.66 18.08 -22.45
N THR A 783 10.33 18.54 -21.24
CA THR A 783 9.63 17.75 -20.23
C THR A 783 8.44 18.50 -19.62
N PHE A 784 7.37 17.78 -19.33
CA PHE A 784 6.20 18.31 -18.61
C PHE A 784 6.31 17.99 -17.12
N ALA A 785 6.11 18.99 -16.27
CA ALA A 785 6.14 18.82 -14.82
C ALA A 785 5.08 19.66 -14.12
N TRP A 786 4.49 19.12 -13.05
CA TRP A 786 3.57 19.87 -12.19
C TRP A 786 4.29 21.05 -11.52
N LYS A 787 3.76 22.27 -11.70
CA LYS A 787 4.36 23.48 -11.14
C LYS A 787 4.30 23.50 -9.61
N ASN A 788 3.22 22.96 -9.02
CA ASN A 788 3.09 22.76 -7.58
C ASN A 788 2.68 21.33 -7.24
N SER A 789 3.66 20.43 -7.29
CA SER A 789 3.48 18.99 -7.15
C SER A 789 2.98 18.52 -5.77
N ASN A 790 2.97 19.40 -4.75
CA ASN A 790 2.52 19.07 -3.39
C ASN A 790 1.02 19.26 -3.15
N ILE A 791 0.30 19.86 -4.10
CA ILE A 791 -1.15 20.05 -4.00
C ILE A 791 -1.83 18.69 -3.88
N LYS A 792 -2.83 18.61 -3.01
CA LYS A 792 -3.69 17.45 -2.82
C LYS A 792 -5.09 17.78 -3.30
N PRO A 793 -5.44 17.41 -4.54
CA PRO A 793 -6.74 17.70 -5.09
C PRO A 793 -7.83 16.88 -4.36
N THR A 794 -9.04 17.42 -4.32
CA THR A 794 -10.22 16.80 -3.71
C THR A 794 -11.09 16.14 -4.79
N VAL A 795 -12.06 15.32 -4.38
CA VAL A 795 -13.00 14.69 -5.32
C VAL A 795 -13.91 15.74 -5.97
N ALA A 796 -14.18 16.84 -5.26
CA ALA A 796 -14.93 17.97 -5.82
C ALA A 796 -14.18 18.66 -6.97
N ASP A 797 -12.84 18.55 -7.01
CA ASP A 797 -11.99 19.09 -8.06
C ASP A 797 -11.96 18.21 -9.32
N SER A 798 -12.40 16.95 -9.22
CA SER A 798 -12.31 15.95 -10.30
C SER A 798 -13.02 16.43 -11.56
N GLY A 799 -12.26 16.55 -12.66
CA GLY A 799 -12.77 17.05 -13.95
C GLY A 799 -13.24 18.51 -13.97
N LYS A 800 -13.09 19.27 -12.87
CA LYS A 800 -13.58 20.65 -12.74
C LYS A 800 -12.46 21.66 -12.51
N THR A 801 -11.46 21.31 -11.71
CA THR A 801 -10.34 22.20 -11.38
C THR A 801 -9.15 21.86 -12.27
N GLU A 802 -8.57 22.87 -12.92
CA GLU A 802 -7.34 22.70 -13.69
C GLU A 802 -6.11 23.11 -12.88
N TYR A 803 -5.01 22.39 -13.09
CA TYR A 803 -3.75 22.57 -12.36
C TYR A 803 -2.61 22.96 -13.31
N ASP A 804 -1.69 23.79 -12.81
CA ASP A 804 -0.56 24.32 -13.59
C ASP A 804 0.52 23.24 -13.82
N VAL A 805 0.85 23.05 -15.09
CA VAL A 805 1.95 22.23 -15.58
C VAL A 805 2.90 23.13 -16.37
N THR A 806 4.19 23.00 -16.09
CA THR A 806 5.24 23.70 -16.82
C THR A 806 5.89 22.74 -17.80
N PHE A 807 5.85 23.09 -19.08
CA PHE A 807 6.74 22.52 -20.08
C PHE A 807 8.10 23.22 -19.99
N THR A 808 9.15 22.44 -19.73
CA THR A 808 10.53 22.92 -19.70
C THR A 808 11.27 22.37 -20.92
N PRO A 809 11.63 23.23 -21.90
CA PRO A 809 12.47 22.84 -23.03
C PRO A 809 13.80 22.27 -22.57
N SER A 810 14.36 21.32 -23.31
CA SER A 810 15.71 20.80 -23.05
C SER A 810 16.80 21.86 -23.29
N ASP A 811 16.55 22.81 -24.20
CA ASP A 811 17.37 24.01 -24.42
C ASP A 811 16.76 25.20 -23.68
N THR A 812 17.14 25.37 -22.42
CA THR A 812 16.66 26.47 -21.56
C THR A 812 17.35 27.80 -21.82
N ASP A 813 18.45 27.81 -22.56
CA ASP A 813 19.22 29.01 -22.83
C ASP A 813 18.53 29.83 -23.92
N ASN A 814 17.94 29.16 -24.90
CA ASN A 814 17.31 29.80 -26.04
C ASN A 814 15.77 29.84 -26.01
N TYR A 815 15.12 28.96 -25.23
CA TYR A 815 13.66 28.92 -25.11
C TYR A 815 13.15 29.26 -23.70
N ASN A 816 11.98 29.89 -23.63
CA ASN A 816 11.25 30.10 -22.39
C ASN A 816 10.46 28.85 -22.00
N ALA A 817 10.34 28.59 -20.70
CA ALA A 817 9.38 27.62 -20.19
C ALA A 817 7.95 28.10 -20.43
N VAL A 818 7.04 27.16 -20.66
CA VAL A 818 5.64 27.45 -20.97
C VAL A 818 4.74 26.81 -19.93
N ASP A 819 3.90 27.62 -19.30
CA ASP A 819 2.88 27.12 -18.38
C ASP A 819 1.59 26.81 -19.13
N MET A 820 0.96 25.71 -18.74
CA MET A 820 -0.34 25.28 -19.22
C MET A 820 -1.19 24.76 -18.07
N LYS A 821 -2.47 24.54 -18.35
CA LYS A 821 -3.43 23.96 -17.41
C LYS A 821 -4.00 22.66 -17.93
N ILE A 822 -4.04 21.67 -17.04
CA ILE A 822 -4.67 20.36 -17.29
C ILE A 822 -5.60 19.97 -16.15
N SER A 823 -6.72 19.32 -16.49
CA SER A 823 -7.63 18.69 -15.53
C SER A 823 -7.23 17.24 -15.27
N LEU A 824 -7.59 16.71 -14.11
CA LEU A 824 -7.36 15.30 -13.76
C LEU A 824 -8.57 14.71 -13.03
N THR A 825 -8.63 13.38 -12.99
CA THR A 825 -9.66 12.63 -12.25
C THR A 825 -9.17 12.33 -10.83
N VAL A 826 -9.98 12.65 -9.83
CA VAL A 826 -9.76 12.27 -8.42
C VAL A 826 -10.87 11.34 -7.94
N ASN A 827 -10.48 10.11 -7.63
CA ASN A 827 -11.33 9.07 -7.06
C ASN A 827 -11.45 9.25 -5.54
N LYS A 828 -12.59 8.85 -4.97
CA LYS A 828 -12.79 8.84 -3.52
C LYS A 828 -11.81 7.89 -2.83
N ALA A 829 -11.38 8.24 -1.63
CA ALA A 829 -10.64 7.31 -0.79
C ALA A 829 -11.62 6.38 -0.09
N ALA A 830 -11.29 5.08 -0.03
CA ALA A 830 -12.21 4.07 0.52
C ALA A 830 -12.75 4.42 1.92
N LYS A 831 -11.89 4.89 2.85
CA LYS A 831 -12.28 5.10 4.26
C LYS A 831 -11.88 6.48 4.78
N ALA A 832 -12.81 7.13 5.48
CA ALA A 832 -12.53 8.35 6.24
C ALA A 832 -11.49 8.11 7.36
N PRO A 833 -10.69 9.12 7.72
CA PRO A 833 -9.59 8.98 8.67
C PRO A 833 -10.12 8.63 10.07
N ASN A 834 -9.33 7.84 10.81
CA ASN A 834 -9.66 7.40 12.16
C ASN A 834 -11.01 6.69 12.30
N MET A 835 -11.51 6.08 11.21
CA MET A 835 -12.74 5.28 11.22
C MET A 835 -12.72 4.33 12.44
N PRO A 836 -13.71 4.46 13.34
CA PRO A 836 -13.83 3.60 14.51
C PRO A 836 -13.79 2.12 14.12
N GLU A 837 -13.26 1.29 15.01
CA GLU A 837 -13.30 -0.16 14.83
C GLU A 837 -14.77 -0.63 14.91
N ALA A 838 -15.15 -1.58 14.05
CA ALA A 838 -16.53 -2.06 13.93
C ALA A 838 -17.07 -2.77 15.19
N ALA A 839 -16.21 -2.99 16.20
CA ALA A 839 -16.62 -3.45 17.51
C ALA A 839 -15.82 -2.74 18.62
N MET A 840 -16.46 -2.49 19.76
CA MET A 840 -15.82 -1.95 20.94
C MET A 840 -16.39 -2.54 22.24
N ALA A 841 -15.51 -2.70 23.23
CA ALA A 841 -15.88 -3.14 24.57
C ALA A 841 -15.61 -1.99 25.57
N PRO A 842 -16.59 -1.10 25.79
CA PRO A 842 -16.46 -0.06 26.80
C PRO A 842 -16.50 -0.66 28.21
N ALA A 843 -15.99 0.09 29.17
CA ALA A 843 -16.00 -0.32 30.57
C ALA A 843 -17.44 -0.41 31.11
N HIS A 844 -17.65 -1.19 32.17
CA HIS A 844 -18.94 -1.32 32.88
C HIS A 844 -19.56 0.03 33.29
N SER A 845 -18.74 1.07 33.43
CA SER A 845 -19.15 2.43 33.76
C SER A 845 -19.92 3.16 32.64
N ALA A 846 -19.77 2.76 31.37
CA ALA A 846 -20.53 3.37 30.26
C ALA A 846 -21.96 2.83 30.28
N LYS A 847 -22.94 3.66 30.62
CA LYS A 847 -24.33 3.23 30.78
C LYS A 847 -25.13 3.38 29.49
N LYS A 848 -24.73 4.30 28.62
CA LYS A 848 -25.31 4.48 27.27
C LYS A 848 -24.22 4.70 26.21
N VAL A 849 -24.59 4.52 24.94
CA VAL A 849 -23.69 4.66 23.77
C VAL A 849 -22.96 6.00 23.76
N GLY A 850 -23.67 7.09 24.05
CA GLY A 850 -23.14 8.45 24.08
C GLY A 850 -22.10 8.70 25.16
N ASP A 851 -22.01 7.83 26.18
CA ASP A 851 -20.94 7.88 27.18
C ASP A 851 -19.59 7.42 26.58
N ILE A 852 -19.63 6.77 25.42
CA ILE A 852 -18.45 6.26 24.74
C ILE A 852 -17.88 7.34 23.82
N THR A 853 -16.64 7.73 24.07
CA THR A 853 -15.96 8.71 23.22
C THR A 853 -15.48 8.08 21.91
N LEU A 854 -15.88 8.65 20.78
CA LEU A 854 -15.41 8.27 19.45
C LEU A 854 -14.09 8.97 19.06
N PRO A 855 -13.35 8.43 18.07
CA PRO A 855 -12.20 9.09 17.45
C PRO A 855 -12.52 10.45 16.84
N ASP A 856 -11.50 11.27 16.67
CA ASP A 856 -11.63 12.60 16.07
C ASP A 856 -12.29 12.61 14.70
N GLY A 857 -13.27 13.51 14.55
CA GLY A 857 -14.07 13.65 13.32
C GLY A 857 -15.27 12.72 13.25
N TRP A 858 -15.50 11.89 14.27
CA TRP A 858 -16.64 10.98 14.33
C TRP A 858 -17.54 11.31 15.52
N ASN A 859 -18.85 11.38 15.27
CA ASN A 859 -19.87 11.54 16.29
C ASN A 859 -20.82 10.34 16.22
N TRP A 860 -21.41 9.97 17.35
CA TRP A 860 -22.51 9.01 17.34
C TRP A 860 -23.69 9.65 16.61
N SER A 861 -24.44 8.84 15.85
CA SER A 861 -25.73 9.26 15.32
C SER A 861 -26.61 9.76 16.47
N ASP A 862 -27.35 10.84 16.23
CA ASP A 862 -28.26 11.39 17.23
C ASP A 862 -29.33 10.39 17.68
N THR A 863 -29.68 9.43 16.82
CA THR A 863 -30.61 8.34 17.11
C THR A 863 -30.03 7.26 18.04
N ASP A 864 -28.70 7.12 18.07
CA ASP A 864 -28.05 5.99 18.74
C ASP A 864 -27.37 6.37 20.06
N LYS A 865 -27.05 7.65 20.25
CA LYS A 865 -26.29 8.13 21.41
C LYS A 865 -26.98 7.86 22.75
N ASP A 866 -28.30 7.72 22.79
CA ASP A 866 -29.04 7.50 24.03
C ASP A 866 -29.39 6.02 24.29
N LYS A 867 -28.98 5.10 23.39
CA LYS A 867 -29.17 3.65 23.59
C LYS A 867 -28.44 3.19 24.85
N GLU A 868 -29.16 2.53 25.76
CA GLU A 868 -28.59 1.94 26.97
C GLU A 868 -27.69 0.74 26.64
N LEU A 869 -26.66 0.56 27.45
CA LEU A 869 -25.74 -0.58 27.38
C LEU A 869 -26.04 -1.50 28.55
N THR A 870 -26.18 -2.79 28.29
CA THR A 870 -26.34 -3.83 29.31
C THR A 870 -25.13 -4.74 29.31
N ASP A 871 -24.76 -5.30 30.48
CA ASP A 871 -23.55 -6.12 30.60
C ASP A 871 -23.63 -7.36 29.73
N GLY A 872 -22.59 -7.60 28.92
CA GLY A 872 -22.52 -8.75 28.02
C GLY A 872 -23.47 -8.69 26.82
N VAL A 873 -24.42 -7.77 26.79
CA VAL A 873 -25.37 -7.59 25.68
C VAL A 873 -24.73 -6.68 24.63
N ALA A 874 -24.67 -7.18 23.39
CA ALA A 874 -24.17 -6.40 22.26
C ALA A 874 -25.22 -5.38 21.82
N VAL A 875 -24.90 -4.10 21.98
CA VAL A 875 -25.71 -2.98 21.50
C VAL A 875 -25.03 -2.40 20.29
N THR A 876 -25.79 -2.01 19.29
CA THR A 876 -25.22 -1.56 18.04
C THR A 876 -25.58 -0.09 17.76
N ALA A 877 -24.58 0.69 17.38
CA ALA A 877 -24.70 2.12 17.17
C ALA A 877 -23.86 2.59 15.98
N THR A 878 -24.36 3.60 15.28
CA THR A 878 -23.74 4.18 14.11
C THR A 878 -22.91 5.39 14.50
N ALA A 879 -21.63 5.37 14.16
CA ALA A 879 -20.78 6.55 14.19
C ALA A 879 -20.75 7.16 12.77
N VAL A 880 -20.91 8.48 12.68
CA VAL A 880 -20.89 9.23 11.42
C VAL A 880 -19.69 10.17 11.41
N TYR A 881 -18.96 10.18 10.30
CA TYR A 881 -17.87 11.11 10.07
C TYR A 881 -18.43 12.49 9.75
N THR A 882 -18.08 13.45 10.60
CA THR A 882 -18.53 14.85 10.54
C THR A 882 -17.44 15.79 10.03
N GLY A 883 -16.32 15.24 9.53
CA GLY A 883 -15.26 16.05 8.92
C GLY A 883 -15.77 16.81 7.69
N ALA A 884 -15.28 18.04 7.52
CA ALA A 884 -15.62 18.89 6.39
C ALA A 884 -15.26 18.25 5.03
N ASP A 885 -14.31 17.32 5.02
CA ASP A 885 -13.83 16.56 3.87
C ASP A 885 -14.64 15.28 3.58
N LYS A 886 -15.79 15.05 4.25
CA LYS A 886 -16.61 13.82 4.10
C LYS A 886 -16.91 13.43 2.65
N GLY A 887 -17.12 14.41 1.76
CA GLY A 887 -17.44 14.16 0.34
C GLY A 887 -16.34 13.46 -0.45
N ASN A 888 -15.13 13.38 0.11
CA ASN A 888 -13.98 12.75 -0.53
C ASN A 888 -13.79 11.26 -0.21
N TYR A 889 -14.69 10.69 0.60
CA TYR A 889 -14.60 9.31 1.06
C TYR A 889 -15.83 8.48 0.63
N GLU A 890 -15.63 7.19 0.42
CA GLU A 890 -16.72 6.25 0.13
C GLU A 890 -17.44 5.86 1.42
N ASN A 891 -16.70 5.43 2.45
CA ASN A 891 -17.25 5.10 3.75
C ASN A 891 -17.13 6.28 4.74
N VAL A 892 -18.26 6.96 5.00
CA VAL A 892 -18.40 8.08 5.96
C VAL A 892 -19.24 7.76 7.19
N SER A 893 -19.80 6.56 7.26
CA SER A 893 -20.44 6.02 8.46
C SER A 893 -19.82 4.66 8.78
N VAL A 894 -19.83 4.32 10.07
CA VAL A 894 -19.47 2.99 10.53
C VAL A 894 -20.44 2.55 11.59
N THR A 895 -20.98 1.37 11.35
CA THR A 895 -21.75 0.57 12.27
C THR A 895 -20.80 -0.05 13.31
N ILE A 896 -21.06 0.18 14.60
CA ILE A 896 -20.21 -0.33 15.68
C ILE A 896 -21.01 -1.18 16.66
N THR A 897 -20.57 -2.42 16.85
CA THR A 897 -21.07 -3.32 17.90
C THR A 897 -20.38 -3.03 19.23
N ILE A 898 -21.14 -2.59 20.21
CA ILE A 898 -20.72 -2.21 21.54
C ILE A 898 -21.16 -3.29 22.52
N THR A 899 -20.21 -4.07 23.04
CA THR A 899 -20.50 -5.06 24.09
C THR A 899 -19.88 -4.59 25.38
N ARG A 900 -20.71 -4.11 26.32
CA ARG A 900 -20.21 -3.65 27.61
C ARG A 900 -19.64 -4.83 28.40
N SER A 901 -18.42 -4.66 28.89
CA SER A 901 -17.76 -5.72 29.68
C SER A 901 -18.51 -5.98 30.98
N SER A 902 -18.63 -7.26 31.37
CA SER A 902 -19.15 -7.64 32.69
C SER A 902 -18.26 -7.10 33.81
N CYS A 903 -18.86 -6.83 34.96
CA CYS A 903 -18.13 -6.38 36.14
C CYS A 903 -17.11 -7.45 36.58
N ASP A 904 -15.84 -7.07 36.77
CA ASP A 904 -14.76 -7.99 37.16
C ASP A 904 -14.60 -8.14 38.67
N HIS A 905 -15.52 -7.56 39.44
CA HIS A 905 -15.59 -7.57 40.90
C HIS A 905 -14.28 -7.23 41.62
N LYS A 906 -13.42 -6.39 41.02
CA LYS A 906 -12.14 -6.02 41.66
C LYS A 906 -12.29 -4.96 42.76
N ASN A 907 -13.31 -4.11 42.65
CA ASN A 907 -13.60 -3.09 43.65
C ASN A 907 -14.63 -3.63 44.63
N THR A 908 -14.16 -4.13 45.79
CA THR A 908 -15.02 -4.76 46.80
C THR A 908 -14.97 -4.04 48.15
N GLU A 909 -15.96 -4.32 48.98
CA GLU A 909 -16.04 -3.91 50.38
C GLU A 909 -16.52 -5.06 51.25
N VAL A 910 -16.07 -5.07 52.51
CA VAL A 910 -16.56 -6.01 53.52
C VAL A 910 -17.69 -5.35 54.28
N ARG A 911 -18.86 -6.00 54.31
CA ARG A 911 -20.04 -5.62 55.10
C ARG A 911 -20.23 -6.60 56.25
N ASP A 912 -20.95 -6.20 57.28
CA ASP A 912 -21.39 -7.06 58.39
C ASP A 912 -20.28 -7.72 59.23
N LYS A 913 -19.03 -7.22 59.14
CA LYS A 913 -17.92 -7.69 59.98
C LYS A 913 -18.20 -7.38 61.45
N LYS A 914 -18.11 -8.40 62.31
CA LYS A 914 -18.21 -8.29 63.77
C LYS A 914 -16.89 -8.74 64.39
N GLU A 915 -16.27 -7.89 65.21
CA GLU A 915 -15.02 -8.27 65.90
C GLU A 915 -15.31 -9.30 67.01
N VAL A 916 -14.39 -10.25 67.18
CA VAL A 916 -14.49 -11.27 68.25
C VAL A 916 -14.08 -10.66 69.59
N THR A 917 -14.83 -10.95 70.66
CA THR A 917 -14.50 -10.51 72.03
C THR A 917 -14.10 -11.70 72.90
N CYS A 918 -13.78 -11.48 74.18
CA CYS A 918 -13.45 -12.59 75.09
C CYS A 918 -14.67 -13.50 75.41
N THR A 919 -15.89 -13.06 75.11
CA THR A 919 -17.14 -13.74 75.51
C THR A 919 -18.18 -13.86 74.38
N GLU A 920 -17.97 -13.20 73.25
CA GLU A 920 -18.85 -13.27 72.08
C GLU A 920 -18.06 -13.59 70.80
N ASP A 921 -18.59 -14.51 70.00
CA ASP A 921 -18.07 -14.83 68.68
C ASP A 921 -18.12 -13.60 67.75
N GLY A 922 -17.08 -13.48 66.92
CA GLY A 922 -17.01 -12.52 65.83
C GLY A 922 -17.51 -13.09 64.51
N TYR A 923 -17.57 -12.26 63.48
CA TYR A 923 -17.89 -12.63 62.11
C TYR A 923 -16.95 -11.90 61.15
N SER A 924 -16.33 -12.62 60.21
CA SER A 924 -15.33 -12.04 59.31
C SER A 924 -15.90 -11.02 58.30
N GLY A 925 -17.23 -10.99 58.14
CA GLY A 925 -17.95 -10.11 57.21
C GLY A 925 -18.05 -10.65 55.78
N ASP A 926 -19.07 -10.18 55.07
CA ASP A 926 -19.41 -10.53 53.68
C ASP A 926 -18.75 -9.56 52.70
N VAL A 927 -18.15 -10.07 51.62
CA VAL A 927 -17.48 -9.25 50.61
C VAL A 927 -18.43 -8.95 49.45
N TYR A 928 -18.78 -7.68 49.25
CA TYR A 928 -19.63 -7.19 48.16
C TYR A 928 -18.82 -6.39 47.14
N CYS A 929 -19.19 -6.45 45.86
CA CYS A 929 -18.63 -5.56 44.85
C CYS A 929 -19.29 -4.17 44.88
N LYS A 930 -18.51 -3.10 44.96
CA LYS A 930 -19.03 -1.71 44.95
C LYS A 930 -19.56 -1.28 43.59
N ASP A 931 -19.07 -1.86 42.49
CA ASP A 931 -19.39 -1.42 41.13
C ASP A 931 -20.73 -2.02 40.63
N CYS A 932 -21.14 -3.18 41.14
CA CYS A 932 -22.37 -3.88 40.73
C CYS A 932 -23.21 -4.43 41.90
N THR A 933 -22.80 -4.21 43.15
CA THR A 933 -23.51 -4.59 44.39
C THR A 933 -23.69 -6.09 44.65
N VAL A 934 -23.13 -6.97 43.81
CA VAL A 934 -23.19 -8.43 43.95
C VAL A 934 -22.33 -8.91 45.14
N LEU A 935 -22.85 -9.89 45.91
CA LEU A 935 -22.10 -10.61 46.94
C LEU A 935 -21.04 -11.51 46.28
N VAL A 936 -19.77 -11.24 46.57
CA VAL A 936 -18.61 -11.93 45.99
C VAL A 936 -18.20 -13.12 46.85
N THR A 937 -18.21 -12.99 48.18
CA THR A 937 -17.82 -14.07 49.10
C THR A 937 -18.51 -13.89 50.46
N LYS A 938 -19.06 -14.97 51.01
CA LYS A 938 -19.71 -14.97 52.32
C LYS A 938 -18.69 -15.19 53.46
N GLY A 939 -18.81 -14.45 54.56
CA GLY A 939 -17.93 -14.53 55.73
C GLY A 939 -18.20 -15.73 56.64
N SER A 940 -17.31 -15.94 57.61
CA SER A 940 -17.35 -17.05 58.58
C SER A 940 -17.36 -16.55 60.03
N VAL A 941 -17.96 -17.35 60.92
CA VAL A 941 -17.98 -17.11 62.38
C VAL A 941 -16.58 -17.36 62.97
N ILE A 942 -16.13 -16.47 63.85
CA ILE A 942 -14.84 -16.54 64.55
C ILE A 942 -15.12 -16.76 66.03
N THR A 943 -14.79 -17.95 66.56
CA THR A 943 -15.12 -18.33 67.94
C THR A 943 -14.29 -17.59 68.98
N HIS A 944 -14.92 -17.15 70.08
CA HIS A 944 -14.24 -16.39 71.13
C HIS A 944 -13.19 -17.21 71.93
N PRO A 945 -12.04 -16.61 72.31
CA PRO A 945 -10.96 -17.35 72.99
C PRO A 945 -11.13 -17.48 74.52
N GLY A 946 -12.14 -16.85 75.14
CA GLY A 946 -12.26 -16.81 76.61
C GLY A 946 -11.33 -15.79 77.27
N HIS A 947 -11.31 -15.75 78.61
CA HIS A 947 -10.41 -14.87 79.39
C HIS A 947 -9.07 -15.56 79.71
N LEU A 948 -7.96 -14.89 79.41
CA LEU A 948 -6.61 -15.28 79.85
C LEU A 948 -6.25 -14.47 81.10
N LEU A 949 -6.19 -15.10 82.28
CA LEU A 949 -6.03 -14.41 83.56
C LEU A 949 -4.62 -14.52 84.13
N ARG A 950 -4.09 -13.42 84.65
CA ARG A 950 -2.87 -13.36 85.48
C ARG A 950 -3.20 -12.90 86.89
N GLU A 951 -2.70 -13.62 87.89
CA GLU A 951 -2.81 -13.22 89.30
C GLU A 951 -1.92 -12.02 89.64
N VAL A 952 -2.45 -11.13 90.49
CA VAL A 952 -1.74 -10.04 91.15
C VAL A 952 -1.88 -10.28 92.65
N ALA A 953 -0.76 -10.59 93.31
CA ALA A 953 -0.73 -10.88 94.74
C ALA A 953 -1.08 -9.65 95.59
N ALA A 954 -1.60 -9.90 96.80
CA ALA A 954 -1.89 -8.87 97.79
C ALA A 954 -0.61 -8.15 98.26
N LYS A 955 -0.72 -6.87 98.58
CA LYS A 955 0.37 -6.01 99.05
C LYS A 955 -0.14 -5.06 100.13
N ASP A 956 0.53 -5.02 101.28
CA ASP A 956 0.14 -4.14 102.39
C ASP A 956 0.41 -2.65 102.08
N ALA A 957 -0.42 -1.76 102.65
CA ALA A 957 -0.24 -0.31 102.54
C ALA A 957 0.86 0.20 103.48
N THR A 958 1.61 1.20 103.03
CA THR A 958 2.67 1.88 103.82
C THR A 958 2.31 3.34 104.03
N ALA A 959 3.04 4.05 104.90
CA ALA A 959 2.74 5.46 105.25
C ALA A 959 2.70 6.43 104.05
N THR A 960 3.24 6.06 102.88
CA THR A 960 3.27 6.90 101.67
C THR A 960 2.78 6.21 100.39
N VAL A 961 2.49 4.90 100.39
CA VAL A 961 2.06 4.14 99.20
C VAL A 961 0.89 3.20 99.55
N ALA A 962 -0.19 3.30 98.77
CA ALA A 962 -1.37 2.44 98.91
C ALA A 962 -1.07 0.97 98.59
N GLY A 963 -1.67 0.05 99.36
CA GLY A 963 -1.62 -1.39 99.16
C GLY A 963 -2.77 -1.91 98.29
N ASN A 964 -2.84 -3.22 98.05
CA ASN A 964 -3.94 -3.87 97.33
C ASN A 964 -4.26 -5.27 97.87
N ILE A 965 -5.51 -5.72 97.74
CA ILE A 965 -5.87 -7.14 97.93
C ILE A 965 -5.44 -7.99 96.71
N ALA A 966 -5.47 -9.31 96.80
CA ALA A 966 -5.16 -10.20 95.66
C ALA A 966 -6.31 -10.19 94.63
N TYR A 967 -5.97 -10.15 93.34
CA TYR A 967 -6.95 -10.17 92.24
C TYR A 967 -6.33 -10.72 90.95
N TYR A 968 -7.16 -11.08 89.97
CA TYR A 968 -6.74 -11.54 88.63
C TYR A 968 -7.04 -10.46 87.60
N VAL A 969 -6.15 -10.26 86.63
CA VAL A 969 -6.36 -9.34 85.50
C VAL A 969 -6.35 -10.11 84.18
N CYS A 970 -7.27 -9.79 83.28
CA CYS A 970 -7.25 -10.39 81.95
C CYS A 970 -6.15 -9.76 81.08
N GLU A 971 -5.26 -10.59 80.55
CA GLU A 971 -4.13 -10.17 79.71
C GLU A 971 -4.49 -10.04 78.23
N ASN A 972 -5.69 -10.45 77.82
CA ASN A 972 -6.16 -10.25 76.45
C ASN A 972 -6.23 -8.75 76.15
N ALA A 973 -5.49 -8.33 75.11
CA ALA A 973 -5.36 -6.92 74.73
C ALA A 973 -6.74 -6.27 74.53
N GLY A 974 -7.01 -5.20 75.29
CA GLY A 974 -8.28 -4.47 75.23
C GLY A 974 -9.41 -4.99 76.13
N CYS A 975 -9.24 -6.14 76.82
CA CYS A 975 -10.26 -6.67 77.73
C CYS A 975 -10.43 -5.81 78.99
N GLY A 976 -9.33 -5.46 79.67
CA GLY A 976 -9.32 -4.50 80.79
C GLY A 976 -10.12 -4.90 82.04
N LYS A 977 -10.61 -6.14 82.10
CA LYS A 977 -11.40 -6.69 83.21
C LYS A 977 -10.52 -7.30 84.31
N TYR A 978 -11.02 -7.22 85.54
CA TYR A 978 -10.39 -7.74 86.75
C TYR A 978 -11.34 -8.75 87.38
N PHE A 979 -10.81 -9.78 88.03
CA PHE A 979 -11.61 -10.85 88.61
C PHE A 979 -11.11 -11.19 90.00
N ALA A 980 -12.03 -11.55 90.90
CA ALA A 980 -11.68 -12.00 92.25
C ALA A 980 -11.21 -13.46 92.27
N ASP A 981 -11.45 -14.20 91.19
CA ASP A 981 -11.12 -15.62 91.05
C ASP A 981 -10.46 -15.95 89.71
N ASN A 982 -9.66 -17.03 89.70
CA ASN A 982 -8.94 -17.50 88.52
C ASN A 982 -9.84 -18.23 87.48
N ALA A 983 -11.13 -18.43 87.78
CA ALA A 983 -12.09 -19.03 86.85
C ALA A 983 -12.87 -17.98 86.03
N ALA A 984 -12.53 -16.69 86.18
CA ALA A 984 -13.19 -15.55 85.55
C ALA A 984 -14.70 -15.45 85.86
N LYS A 985 -15.17 -15.99 86.98
CA LYS A 985 -16.61 -16.02 87.32
C LYS A 985 -17.08 -14.76 88.03
N THR A 986 -16.21 -14.12 88.79
CA THR A 986 -16.53 -12.96 89.63
C THR A 986 -15.74 -11.75 89.16
N GLU A 987 -16.32 -10.96 88.26
CA GLU A 987 -15.71 -9.73 87.75
C GLU A 987 -15.71 -8.64 88.84
N ILE A 988 -14.56 -7.99 89.03
CA ILE A 988 -14.40 -6.82 89.90
C ILE A 988 -14.61 -5.58 89.03
N THR A 989 -15.80 -4.99 89.14
CA THR A 989 -16.20 -3.80 88.38
C THR A 989 -15.82 -2.49 89.08
N ASP A 990 -15.74 -2.50 90.41
CA ASP A 990 -15.28 -1.36 91.21
C ASP A 990 -13.83 -1.56 91.66
N LYS A 991 -12.90 -0.89 90.99
CA LYS A 991 -11.45 -0.98 91.28
C LYS A 991 -11.06 -0.35 92.62
N SER A 992 -11.92 0.48 93.23
CA SER A 992 -11.62 1.07 94.54
C SER A 992 -11.66 0.01 95.65
N SER A 993 -12.44 -1.06 95.46
CA SER A 993 -12.48 -2.23 96.34
C SER A 993 -11.15 -3.00 96.40
N ILE A 994 -10.24 -2.75 95.46
CA ILE A 994 -8.92 -3.41 95.38
C ILE A 994 -7.87 -2.65 96.21
N ILE A 995 -8.03 -1.34 96.46
CA ILE A 995 -6.98 -0.43 96.95
C ILE A 995 -7.09 -0.19 98.48
N ILE A 996 -5.95 -0.23 99.18
CA ILE A 996 -5.82 0.06 100.62
C ILE A 996 -5.08 1.42 100.80
N PRO A 997 -5.72 2.52 101.27
CA PRO A 997 -5.15 3.87 101.24
C PRO A 997 -4.13 4.20 102.37
N ALA A 998 -3.24 5.19 102.13
CA ALA A 998 -2.18 5.67 103.04
C ALA A 998 -2.47 7.07 103.67
N THR A 999 -2.02 7.34 104.90
CA THR A 999 -2.48 8.46 105.77
C THR A 999 -1.58 9.72 105.82
N GLY A 1000 -1.96 10.79 105.10
CA GLY A 1000 -2.05 12.22 105.53
C GLY A 1000 -0.83 13.18 105.68
N GLY A 1001 -0.87 14.38 105.02
CA GLY A 1001 -0.26 15.64 105.54
C GLY A 1001 0.23 16.76 104.58
N ALA A 1002 -0.68 17.66 104.14
CA ALA A 1002 -0.60 19.14 103.89
C ALA A 1002 0.47 19.91 103.04
N SER A 1003 -0.06 20.86 102.23
CA SER A 1003 0.33 22.28 101.97
C SER A 1003 1.12 22.76 100.69
N SER A 1004 0.40 23.55 99.88
CA SER A 1004 0.67 24.87 99.24
C SER A 1004 1.80 25.20 98.22
N SER A 1005 1.35 25.87 97.13
CA SER A 1005 1.88 27.11 96.48
C SER A 1005 2.76 27.06 95.19
N GLY A 1006 2.38 27.91 94.21
CA GLY A 1006 3.14 28.65 93.15
C GLY A 1006 4.19 27.90 92.29
N GLY A 1007 4.35 28.06 90.97
CA GLY A 1007 4.18 29.18 90.05
C GLY A 1007 5.49 29.38 89.24
N GLY A 1008 5.42 29.52 87.91
CA GLY A 1008 6.43 30.27 87.11
C GLY A 1008 7.56 29.53 86.37
N SER A 1009 7.40 29.43 85.04
CA SER A 1009 8.28 29.93 83.96
C SER A 1009 9.78 29.58 83.83
N SER A 1010 10.11 29.12 82.61
CA SER A 1010 11.16 29.61 81.69
C SER A 1010 12.55 28.95 81.58
N SER A 1011 12.87 28.57 80.34
CA SER A 1011 14.06 28.94 79.54
C SER A 1011 15.31 28.04 79.46
N SER A 1012 15.59 27.64 78.20
CA SER A 1012 16.82 27.89 77.41
C SER A 1012 17.94 26.85 77.25
N GLY A 1013 18.46 26.79 76.00
CA GLY A 1013 19.79 26.30 75.55
C GLY A 1013 19.81 24.83 75.05
N GLY A 1014 19.94 24.50 73.75
CA GLY A 1014 21.08 24.68 72.82
C GLY A 1014 22.01 23.44 72.89
N ALA A 1015 22.45 22.71 71.85
CA ALA A 1015 22.59 22.92 70.41
C ALA A 1015 22.79 21.57 69.63
N SER A 1016 22.59 21.60 68.30
CA SER A 1016 23.34 20.95 67.18
C SER A 1016 23.81 19.47 67.30
N SER A 1017 23.62 18.51 66.38
CA SER A 1017 23.59 18.54 64.91
C SER A 1017 23.00 17.24 64.29
N GLY A 1018 22.25 17.37 63.18
CA GLY A 1018 22.38 16.52 61.97
C GLY A 1018 21.48 15.28 61.79
N GLY A 1019 20.65 15.28 60.73
CA GLY A 1019 20.28 14.06 60.00
C GLY A 1019 18.78 13.87 59.71
N SER A 1020 18.37 14.15 58.47
CA SER A 1020 17.02 14.18 57.92
C SER A 1020 16.22 12.86 57.92
N SER A 1021 14.92 12.91 58.23
CA SER A 1021 13.79 12.42 57.38
C SER A 1021 12.46 12.44 58.15
N SER A 1022 11.54 13.30 57.74
CA SER A 1022 10.14 13.43 58.18
C SER A 1022 9.21 12.71 57.21
N ASP A 1023 8.00 12.26 57.50
CA ASP A 1023 7.19 12.16 58.72
C ASP A 1023 6.04 11.20 58.38
N GLY A 1024 5.49 10.56 59.42
CA GLY A 1024 4.25 9.80 59.35
C GLY A 1024 3.13 10.48 60.14
N THR A 1025 1.93 10.36 59.57
CA THR A 1025 0.66 10.05 60.26
C THR A 1025 -0.33 11.19 60.59
N SER A 1026 -1.42 11.15 59.80
CA SER A 1026 -2.86 11.31 60.09
C SER A 1026 -3.45 12.54 60.80
N GLY A 1027 -4.59 13.00 60.27
CA GLY A 1027 -5.66 13.60 61.07
C GLY A 1027 -6.69 14.46 60.32
N GLY A 1028 -7.73 13.84 59.75
CA GLY A 1028 -9.16 14.24 59.78
C GLY A 1028 -9.68 15.56 59.16
N GLY A 1029 -10.81 15.48 58.45
CA GLY A 1029 -11.83 16.55 58.43
C GLY A 1029 -12.40 17.04 57.09
N THR A 1030 -13.29 16.25 56.49
CA THR A 1030 -14.56 16.60 55.78
C THR A 1030 -14.76 17.85 54.88
N LEU A 1031 -15.40 17.55 53.73
CA LEU A 1031 -16.35 18.31 52.87
C LEU A 1031 -15.80 19.30 51.80
N SER A 1032 -15.92 18.90 50.52
CA SER A 1032 -16.90 19.46 49.56
C SER A 1032 -16.43 19.35 48.10
N GLY A 1033 -17.28 18.77 47.25
CA GLY A 1033 -17.45 19.02 45.80
C GLY A 1033 -16.24 18.94 44.84
N THR A 1034 -16.20 17.90 44.00
CA THR A 1034 -16.38 17.98 42.53
C THR A 1034 -16.03 16.63 41.88
N THR A 1035 -16.74 16.32 40.79
CA THR A 1035 -16.57 15.13 39.94
C THR A 1035 -15.28 15.21 39.13
N ASP A 1036 -14.33 14.28 39.35
CA ASP A 1036 -13.10 14.20 38.56
C ASP A 1036 -13.07 12.96 37.63
N LYS A 1037 -13.04 13.27 36.34
CA LYS A 1037 -12.72 12.43 35.19
C LYS A 1037 -11.38 11.67 35.40
N PRO A 1038 -11.22 10.41 34.96
CA PRO A 1038 -9.95 9.71 35.06
C PRO A 1038 -8.84 10.50 34.35
N SER A 1039 -7.92 11.06 35.14
CA SER A 1039 -6.85 11.91 34.63
C SER A 1039 -5.76 11.04 33.98
N VAL A 1040 -5.36 11.38 32.75
CA VAL A 1040 -4.23 10.72 32.09
C VAL A 1040 -2.97 10.96 32.92
N PRO A 1041 -2.22 9.91 33.33
CA PRO A 1041 -1.01 10.07 34.12
C PRO A 1041 -0.02 11.01 33.44
N LYS A 1042 0.70 11.80 34.24
CA LYS A 1042 1.66 12.78 33.71
C LYS A 1042 2.70 12.10 32.83
N LYS A 1043 3.17 12.81 31.80
CA LYS A 1043 4.31 12.38 30.96
C LYS A 1043 5.48 11.93 31.86
N GLY A 1044 6.04 10.76 31.59
CA GLY A 1044 7.09 10.12 32.39
C GLY A 1044 6.58 9.05 33.35
N THR A 1045 5.27 8.93 33.58
CA THR A 1045 4.71 7.90 34.47
C THR A 1045 4.93 6.51 33.88
N LYS A 1046 5.52 5.60 34.67
CA LYS A 1046 5.61 4.18 34.35
C LYS A 1046 4.27 3.52 34.64
N ILE A 1047 3.73 2.82 33.65
CA ILE A 1047 2.45 2.13 33.73
C ILE A 1047 2.61 0.70 33.23
N LYS A 1048 1.81 -0.23 33.75
CA LYS A 1048 1.89 -1.65 33.42
C LYS A 1048 0.64 -2.04 32.67
N GLY A 1049 0.80 -2.60 31.48
CA GLY A 1049 -0.32 -3.08 30.68
C GLY A 1049 -0.89 -4.39 31.21
N ASN A 1050 -2.12 -4.69 30.80
CA ASN A 1050 -2.86 -5.89 31.19
C ASN A 1050 -2.16 -7.19 30.75
N ASP A 1051 -1.32 -7.11 29.72
CA ASP A 1051 -0.47 -8.20 29.22
C ASP A 1051 0.78 -8.45 30.10
N GLY A 1052 0.98 -7.65 31.14
CA GLY A 1052 2.16 -7.67 32.01
C GLY A 1052 3.38 -6.95 31.43
N SER A 1053 3.26 -6.34 30.25
CA SER A 1053 4.28 -5.46 29.68
C SER A 1053 4.29 -4.11 30.40
N THR A 1054 5.40 -3.39 30.34
CA THR A 1054 5.55 -2.07 30.97
C THR A 1054 5.73 -1.00 29.91
N TYR A 1055 5.24 0.20 30.23
CA TYR A 1055 5.22 1.35 29.35
C TYR A 1055 5.56 2.62 30.14
N ILE A 1056 5.99 3.68 29.44
CA ILE A 1056 6.11 5.04 29.98
C ILE A 1056 5.23 5.98 29.15
N VAL A 1057 4.43 6.81 29.82
CA VAL A 1057 3.61 7.85 29.15
C VAL A 1057 4.53 8.89 28.51
N THR A 1058 4.43 9.08 27.20
CA THR A 1058 5.23 10.07 26.45
C THR A 1058 4.46 11.34 26.13
N SER A 1059 3.11 11.30 26.15
CA SER A 1059 2.23 12.47 26.12
C SER A 1059 0.95 12.20 26.91
N GLY A 1060 0.63 13.12 27.84
CA GLY A 1060 -0.60 13.12 28.63
C GLY A 1060 -1.56 14.29 28.30
N LYS A 1061 -1.26 15.10 27.26
CA LYS A 1061 -2.12 16.20 26.79
C LYS A 1061 -2.50 15.97 25.33
N GLY A 1062 -3.80 16.05 25.01
CA GLY A 1062 -4.36 15.88 23.66
C GLY A 1062 -5.28 14.66 23.51
N LYS A 1063 -6.08 14.64 22.44
CA LYS A 1063 -7.17 13.68 22.17
C LYS A 1063 -6.73 12.22 21.97
N THR A 1064 -5.41 11.93 21.87
CA THR A 1064 -4.86 10.56 21.88
C THR A 1064 -3.54 10.49 22.67
N PRO A 1065 -3.52 9.98 23.91
CA PRO A 1065 -2.29 9.89 24.70
C PRO A 1065 -1.32 8.84 24.12
N THR A 1066 -0.02 9.05 24.30
CA THR A 1066 1.02 8.19 23.69
C THR A 1066 1.91 7.56 24.75
N VAL A 1067 2.41 6.35 24.48
CA VAL A 1067 3.34 5.63 25.34
C VAL A 1067 4.55 5.10 24.58
N GLN A 1068 5.61 4.82 25.33
CA GLN A 1068 6.78 4.07 24.93
C GLN A 1068 6.78 2.70 25.62
N TYR A 1069 6.98 1.62 24.87
CA TYR A 1069 7.07 0.24 25.37
C TYR A 1069 8.42 0.01 26.05
N THR A 1070 8.45 -0.25 27.36
CA THR A 1070 9.69 -0.33 28.14
C THR A 1070 10.19 -1.73 28.42
N ALA A 1071 9.33 -2.72 28.62
CA ALA A 1071 9.74 -4.12 28.79
C ALA A 1071 8.56 -5.06 28.55
N PRO A 1072 8.79 -6.29 28.04
CA PRO A 1072 7.76 -7.32 28.01
C PRO A 1072 7.46 -7.87 29.40
N LYS A 1073 6.38 -8.65 29.52
CA LYS A 1073 6.13 -9.53 30.67
C LYS A 1073 7.39 -10.34 31.01
N SER A 1074 7.74 -10.43 32.29
CA SER A 1074 8.98 -11.07 32.79
C SER A 1074 9.15 -12.54 32.35
N THR A 1075 8.06 -13.23 32.00
CA THR A 1075 8.04 -14.63 31.52
C THR A 1075 8.01 -14.79 30.00
N ALA A 1076 8.09 -13.70 29.22
CA ALA A 1076 7.94 -13.74 27.76
C ALA A 1076 8.95 -14.70 27.07
N LYS A 1077 8.40 -15.65 26.30
CA LYS A 1077 9.12 -16.69 25.53
C LYS A 1077 8.47 -16.85 24.15
N GLY A 1078 9.25 -17.28 23.15
CA GLY A 1078 8.70 -17.52 21.80
C GLY A 1078 8.45 -16.24 21.01
N THR A 1079 7.27 -16.13 20.39
CA THR A 1079 6.86 -14.94 19.62
C THR A 1079 6.35 -13.85 20.54
N VAL A 1080 6.91 -12.64 20.41
CA VAL A 1080 6.43 -11.44 21.11
C VAL A 1080 5.95 -10.40 20.11
N THR A 1081 4.72 -9.94 20.30
CA THR A 1081 4.13 -8.84 19.54
C THR A 1081 4.17 -7.57 20.37
N ILE A 1082 4.83 -6.54 19.86
CA ILE A 1082 4.79 -5.20 20.45
C ILE A 1082 3.56 -4.50 19.87
N PRO A 1083 2.52 -4.22 20.67
CA PRO A 1083 1.23 -3.81 20.14
C PRO A 1083 1.30 -2.38 19.58
N ALA A 1084 0.42 -2.06 18.63
CA ALA A 1084 0.30 -0.70 18.08
C ALA A 1084 -0.47 0.25 19.04
N LYS A 1085 -1.30 -0.30 19.92
CA LYS A 1085 -2.07 0.39 20.95
C LYS A 1085 -2.01 -0.43 22.25
N ALA A 1086 -1.93 0.22 23.40
CA ALA A 1086 -1.99 -0.43 24.71
C ALA A 1086 -3.12 0.20 25.54
N LYS A 1087 -4.05 -0.62 26.04
CA LYS A 1087 -5.14 -0.19 26.94
C LYS A 1087 -4.68 -0.43 28.38
N ILE A 1088 -4.61 0.63 29.18
CA ILE A 1088 -4.09 0.62 30.55
C ILE A 1088 -5.00 1.49 31.40
N ASP A 1089 -5.60 0.93 32.44
CA ASP A 1089 -6.54 1.61 33.34
C ASP A 1089 -7.66 2.35 32.59
N GLY A 1090 -8.24 1.69 31.58
CA GLY A 1090 -9.32 2.24 30.74
C GLY A 1090 -8.87 3.26 29.68
N VAL A 1091 -7.63 3.76 29.75
CA VAL A 1091 -7.08 4.73 28.78
C VAL A 1091 -6.36 3.99 27.65
N SER A 1092 -6.71 4.30 26.40
CA SER A 1092 -6.06 3.76 25.21
C SER A 1092 -4.87 4.63 24.81
N TYR A 1093 -3.67 4.06 24.86
CA TYR A 1093 -2.44 4.73 24.46
C TYR A 1093 -1.93 4.22 23.11
N ARG A 1094 -1.53 5.13 22.23
CA ARG A 1094 -0.76 4.76 21.04
C ARG A 1094 0.67 4.40 21.45
N VAL A 1095 1.13 3.20 21.11
CA VAL A 1095 2.52 2.81 21.34
C VAL A 1095 3.35 3.34 20.18
N THR A 1096 4.19 4.33 20.46
CA THR A 1096 4.91 5.09 19.42
C THR A 1096 6.39 4.74 19.34
N SER A 1097 6.94 4.11 20.39
CA SER A 1097 8.36 3.76 20.43
C SER A 1097 8.63 2.55 21.33
N ILE A 1098 9.75 1.88 21.07
CA ILE A 1098 10.34 0.86 21.94
C ILE A 1098 11.48 1.52 22.71
N ALA A 1099 11.49 1.40 24.02
CA ALA A 1099 12.47 2.03 24.88
C ALA A 1099 13.87 1.44 24.71
N ASP A 1100 14.84 2.16 25.25
CA ASP A 1100 16.20 1.69 25.37
C ASP A 1100 16.25 0.43 26.25
N ASN A 1101 16.99 -0.58 25.79
CA ASN A 1101 17.19 -1.86 26.48
C ASN A 1101 15.94 -2.72 26.72
N ALA A 1102 14.79 -2.43 26.07
CA ALA A 1102 13.51 -3.06 26.41
C ALA A 1102 13.48 -4.61 26.40
N PHE A 1103 14.25 -5.24 25.52
CA PHE A 1103 14.43 -6.69 25.42
C PHE A 1103 15.88 -7.12 25.62
N LYS A 1104 16.75 -6.22 26.12
CA LYS A 1104 18.18 -6.49 26.21
C LYS A 1104 18.45 -7.76 27.03
N ASN A 1105 19.33 -8.62 26.52
CA ASN A 1105 19.69 -9.91 27.09
C ASN A 1105 18.52 -10.91 27.19
N ASN A 1106 17.39 -10.71 26.50
CA ASN A 1106 16.32 -11.70 26.51
C ASN A 1106 16.73 -12.97 25.73
N LYS A 1107 16.98 -14.05 26.46
CA LYS A 1107 17.42 -15.35 25.92
C LYS A 1107 16.26 -16.31 25.58
N LYS A 1108 15.01 -15.87 25.65
CA LYS A 1108 13.80 -16.71 25.50
C LYS A 1108 12.95 -16.38 24.27
N ILE A 1109 13.02 -15.15 23.76
CA ILE A 1109 12.26 -14.74 22.56
C ILE A 1109 12.90 -15.28 21.28
N THR A 1110 12.06 -15.75 20.35
CA THR A 1110 12.46 -16.31 19.05
C THR A 1110 11.94 -15.50 17.86
N LYS A 1111 10.84 -14.76 18.00
CA LYS A 1111 10.28 -13.89 16.96
C LYS A 1111 9.77 -12.59 17.58
N VAL A 1112 9.99 -11.46 16.91
CA VAL A 1112 9.42 -10.17 17.30
C VAL A 1112 8.64 -9.56 16.15
N VAL A 1113 7.38 -9.20 16.42
CA VAL A 1113 6.51 -8.46 15.50
C VAL A 1113 6.28 -7.05 16.05
N ILE A 1114 6.68 -6.02 15.32
CA ILE A 1114 6.57 -4.62 15.75
C ILE A 1114 5.28 -4.01 15.18
N GLY A 1115 4.40 -3.53 16.06
CA GLY A 1115 3.12 -2.93 15.69
C GLY A 1115 3.23 -1.69 14.80
N ASN A 1116 2.21 -1.46 13.99
CA ASN A 1116 2.23 -0.45 12.92
C ASN A 1116 2.33 1.01 13.39
N ASN A 1117 2.09 1.34 14.67
CA ASN A 1117 2.23 2.70 15.21
C ASN A 1117 3.64 3.03 15.73
N ILE A 1118 4.56 2.06 15.74
CA ILE A 1118 5.92 2.26 16.24
C ILE A 1118 6.73 3.07 15.23
N VAL A 1119 7.22 4.23 15.68
CA VAL A 1119 8.00 5.19 14.89
C VAL A 1119 9.49 5.06 15.20
N SER A 1120 9.88 4.66 16.42
CA SER A 1120 11.30 4.52 16.79
C SER A 1120 11.63 3.31 17.65
N ILE A 1121 12.75 2.66 17.36
CA ILE A 1121 13.35 1.57 18.14
C ILE A 1121 14.53 2.12 18.95
N GLY A 1122 14.51 1.94 20.27
CA GLY A 1122 15.52 2.48 21.20
C GLY A 1122 16.93 1.86 21.07
N LYS A 1123 17.89 2.51 21.74
CA LYS A 1123 19.27 2.02 21.87
C LYS A 1123 19.29 0.70 22.63
N ASN A 1124 20.05 -0.28 22.13
CA ASN A 1124 20.13 -1.62 22.69
C ASN A 1124 18.78 -2.36 22.84
N ALA A 1125 17.70 -1.93 22.17
CA ALA A 1125 16.35 -2.45 22.43
C ALA A 1125 16.26 -3.98 22.40
N PHE A 1126 16.95 -4.64 21.46
CA PHE A 1126 17.05 -6.10 21.33
C PHE A 1126 18.49 -6.60 21.45
N ALA A 1127 19.39 -5.82 22.07
CA ALA A 1127 20.78 -6.22 22.15
C ALA A 1127 20.95 -7.54 22.93
N LYS A 1128 21.74 -8.47 22.38
CA LYS A 1128 22.02 -9.79 22.95
C LYS A 1128 20.79 -10.69 23.12
N CYS A 1129 19.76 -10.52 22.31
CA CYS A 1129 18.67 -11.51 22.18
C CYS A 1129 19.14 -12.74 21.40
N THR A 1130 19.86 -13.65 22.06
CA THR A 1130 20.62 -14.72 21.38
C THR A 1130 19.78 -15.84 20.79
N LYS A 1131 18.49 -15.96 21.14
CA LYS A 1131 17.54 -16.92 20.53
C LYS A 1131 16.64 -16.31 19.46
N LEU A 1132 16.73 -15.00 19.21
CA LEU A 1132 15.89 -14.31 18.23
C LEU A 1132 16.23 -14.76 16.80
N VAL A 1133 15.25 -15.34 16.10
CA VAL A 1133 15.37 -15.93 14.76
C VAL A 1133 14.80 -14.99 13.69
N SER A 1134 13.70 -14.28 13.97
CA SER A 1134 13.10 -13.35 13.01
C SER A 1134 12.57 -12.06 13.63
N VAL A 1135 12.69 -10.97 12.87
CA VAL A 1135 12.17 -9.64 13.23
C VAL A 1135 11.47 -9.03 12.02
N ILE A 1136 10.28 -8.49 12.25
CA ILE A 1136 9.54 -7.70 11.26
C ILE A 1136 9.49 -6.23 11.73
N ILE A 1137 10.18 -5.35 11.01
CA ILE A 1137 10.20 -3.90 11.24
C ILE A 1137 9.05 -3.26 10.47
N GLY A 1138 8.08 -2.67 11.19
CA GLY A 1138 6.87 -2.10 10.62
C GLY A 1138 7.08 -0.90 9.68
N LYS A 1139 6.07 -0.59 8.86
CA LYS A 1139 6.13 0.42 7.79
C LYS A 1139 6.34 1.86 8.25
N ASN A 1140 6.03 2.16 9.51
CA ASN A 1140 6.11 3.52 10.08
C ASN A 1140 7.39 3.79 10.88
N VAL A 1141 8.29 2.80 11.00
CA VAL A 1141 9.56 2.99 11.72
C VAL A 1141 10.42 3.96 10.92
N ILE A 1142 10.75 5.10 11.53
CA ILE A 1142 11.67 6.08 10.94
C ILE A 1142 13.04 6.01 11.60
N LYS A 1143 13.16 5.56 12.87
CA LYS A 1143 14.41 5.60 13.64
C LYS A 1143 14.79 4.26 14.27
N ILE A 1144 16.07 3.87 14.15
CA ILE A 1144 16.64 2.67 14.80
C ILE A 1144 17.87 3.10 15.62
N GLY A 1145 17.82 2.85 16.93
CA GLY A 1145 18.81 3.27 17.91
C GLY A 1145 20.14 2.55 17.81
N LYS A 1146 21.15 3.11 18.50
CA LYS A 1146 22.52 2.55 18.54
C LYS A 1146 22.45 1.15 19.13
N ASP A 1147 23.10 0.17 18.50
CA ASP A 1147 23.15 -1.21 18.98
C ASP A 1147 21.78 -1.92 19.13
N ALA A 1148 20.72 -1.43 18.47
CA ALA A 1148 19.35 -1.94 18.64
C ALA A 1148 19.24 -3.47 18.51
N PHE A 1149 19.94 -4.10 17.56
CA PHE A 1149 19.97 -5.56 17.35
C PHE A 1149 21.37 -6.15 17.57
N ALA A 1150 22.21 -5.48 18.34
CA ALA A 1150 23.61 -5.88 18.49
C ALA A 1150 23.73 -7.24 19.18
N GLY A 1151 24.44 -8.19 18.57
CA GLY A 1151 24.68 -9.52 19.14
C GLY A 1151 23.51 -10.51 19.05
N CYS A 1152 22.50 -10.23 18.22
CA CYS A 1152 21.44 -11.19 17.86
C CYS A 1152 21.95 -12.26 16.89
N LYS A 1153 22.78 -13.20 17.40
CA LYS A 1153 23.56 -14.14 16.58
C LYS A 1153 22.73 -15.18 15.81
N LYS A 1154 21.52 -15.53 16.28
CA LYS A 1154 20.64 -16.55 15.67
C LYS A 1154 19.62 -15.99 14.67
N LEU A 1155 19.66 -14.69 14.36
CA LEU A 1155 18.76 -14.10 13.36
C LEU A 1155 18.96 -14.78 12.01
N LYS A 1156 17.89 -15.37 11.49
CA LYS A 1156 17.80 -15.95 10.14
C LYS A 1156 17.09 -15.00 9.18
N LYS A 1157 16.12 -14.20 9.65
CA LYS A 1157 15.31 -13.31 8.79
C LYS A 1157 15.09 -11.94 9.44
N ILE A 1158 15.31 -10.86 8.69
CA ILE A 1158 14.89 -9.50 9.06
C ILE A 1158 14.06 -8.96 7.91
N VAL A 1159 12.83 -8.55 8.16
CA VAL A 1159 11.96 -7.90 7.16
C VAL A 1159 11.83 -6.44 7.51
N ILE A 1160 12.13 -5.53 6.56
CA ILE A 1160 12.04 -4.08 6.74
C ILE A 1160 10.94 -3.56 5.83
N ASN A 1161 9.77 -3.24 6.39
CA ASN A 1161 8.62 -2.75 5.61
C ASN A 1161 8.60 -1.22 5.43
N THR A 1162 9.42 -0.48 6.17
CA THR A 1162 9.49 0.99 6.09
C THR A 1162 10.32 1.44 4.89
N LYS A 1163 9.84 2.45 4.16
CA LYS A 1163 10.59 3.20 3.13
C LYS A 1163 11.22 4.50 3.68
N LYS A 1164 11.14 4.74 4.99
CA LYS A 1164 11.45 6.02 5.64
C LYS A 1164 12.82 6.07 6.35
N LEU A 1165 13.67 5.05 6.20
CA LEU A 1165 14.99 5.00 6.87
C LEU A 1165 16.03 5.80 6.09
N THR A 1166 16.81 6.62 6.79
CA THR A 1166 17.89 7.42 6.21
C THR A 1166 19.21 7.16 6.93
N LYS A 1167 20.32 7.66 6.37
CA LYS A 1167 21.65 7.61 7.00
C LYS A 1167 21.67 8.24 8.39
N LYS A 1168 20.83 9.25 8.65
CA LYS A 1168 20.72 9.92 9.96
C LYS A 1168 19.82 9.15 10.94
N SER A 1169 18.84 8.39 10.43
CA SER A 1169 17.80 7.79 11.27
C SER A 1169 18.13 6.38 11.79
N VAL A 1170 19.11 5.69 11.17
CA VAL A 1170 19.69 4.46 11.70
C VAL A 1170 21.05 4.75 12.35
N ALA A 1171 21.21 4.45 13.63
CA ALA A 1171 22.44 4.73 14.37
C ALA A 1171 23.57 3.73 14.08
N LYS A 1172 24.82 4.15 14.29
CA LYS A 1172 26.02 3.32 14.06
C LYS A 1172 25.97 2.06 14.94
N GLY A 1173 26.14 0.90 14.32
CA GLY A 1173 26.17 -0.39 15.02
C GLY A 1173 24.81 -0.99 15.34
N ALA A 1174 23.70 -0.44 14.82
CA ALA A 1174 22.36 -0.99 15.00
C ALA A 1174 22.27 -2.50 14.73
N PHE A 1175 23.04 -3.03 13.76
CA PHE A 1175 23.07 -4.45 13.39
C PHE A 1175 24.41 -5.14 13.67
N ARG A 1176 25.23 -4.57 14.57
CA ARG A 1176 26.56 -5.09 14.90
C ARG A 1176 26.50 -6.52 15.43
N SER A 1177 27.34 -7.40 14.91
CA SER A 1177 27.41 -8.80 15.36
C SER A 1177 26.10 -9.59 15.21
N VAL A 1178 25.22 -9.17 14.29
CA VAL A 1178 24.14 -10.02 13.76
C VAL A 1178 24.74 -11.17 12.94
N GLY A 1179 24.08 -12.33 12.94
CA GLY A 1179 24.56 -13.53 12.26
C GLY A 1179 24.86 -13.31 10.77
N LYS A 1180 25.99 -13.85 10.28
CA LYS A 1180 26.44 -13.68 8.88
C LYS A 1180 25.49 -14.35 7.86
N LYS A 1181 24.70 -15.35 8.29
CA LYS A 1181 23.74 -16.12 7.47
C LYS A 1181 22.32 -15.51 7.44
N VAL A 1182 22.09 -14.37 8.10
CA VAL A 1182 20.76 -13.72 8.08
C VAL A 1182 20.39 -13.32 6.64
N VAL A 1183 19.10 -13.39 6.32
CA VAL A 1183 18.52 -12.81 5.11
C VAL A 1183 17.76 -11.55 5.51
N VAL A 1184 18.08 -10.42 4.87
CA VAL A 1184 17.36 -9.16 5.07
C VAL A 1184 16.50 -8.88 3.85
N GLN A 1185 15.19 -8.75 4.03
CA GLN A 1185 14.23 -8.35 2.99
C GLN A 1185 13.93 -6.86 3.11
N VAL A 1186 14.06 -6.13 2.00
CA VAL A 1186 13.82 -4.68 1.89
C VAL A 1186 12.96 -4.37 0.66
N PRO A 1187 12.19 -3.26 0.65
CA PRO A 1187 11.31 -2.93 -0.46
C PRO A 1187 12.09 -2.76 -1.77
N LYS A 1188 11.56 -3.26 -2.90
CA LYS A 1188 12.20 -3.16 -4.24
C LYS A 1188 12.73 -1.75 -4.55
N SER A 1189 11.96 -0.70 -4.26
CA SER A 1189 12.33 0.69 -4.53
C SER A 1189 13.54 1.19 -3.71
N GLU A 1190 13.75 0.65 -2.51
CA GLU A 1190 14.81 1.11 -1.59
C GLU A 1190 16.05 0.19 -1.59
N TYR A 1191 16.07 -0.86 -2.42
CA TYR A 1191 17.09 -1.91 -2.33
C TYR A 1191 18.53 -1.37 -2.38
N LYS A 1192 18.85 -0.50 -3.35
CA LYS A 1192 20.19 0.10 -3.50
C LYS A 1192 20.55 0.96 -2.26
N ALA A 1193 19.63 1.83 -1.84
CA ALA A 1193 19.82 2.72 -0.70
C ALA A 1193 20.00 1.96 0.62
N TYR A 1194 19.13 0.98 0.89
CA TYR A 1194 19.13 0.21 2.13
C TYR A 1194 20.31 -0.77 2.20
N LYS A 1195 20.74 -1.35 1.07
CA LYS A 1195 21.95 -2.17 1.00
C LYS A 1195 23.19 -1.39 1.46
N LYS A 1196 23.36 -0.14 1.00
CA LYS A 1196 24.45 0.75 1.44
C LYS A 1196 24.28 1.18 2.89
N LEU A 1197 23.07 1.58 3.28
CA LEU A 1197 22.73 2.04 4.62
C LEU A 1197 23.01 0.96 5.67
N LEU A 1198 22.42 -0.23 5.55
CA LEU A 1198 22.49 -1.28 6.57
C LEU A 1198 23.93 -1.76 6.80
N ARG A 1199 24.73 -1.89 5.73
CA ARG A 1199 26.17 -2.21 5.80
C ARG A 1199 26.93 -1.14 6.58
N ALA A 1200 26.69 0.14 6.29
CA ALA A 1200 27.29 1.26 7.03
C ALA A 1200 26.85 1.31 8.51
N LYS A 1201 25.76 0.62 8.88
CA LYS A 1201 25.20 0.59 10.23
C LYS A 1201 25.43 -0.71 10.99
N GLY A 1202 26.44 -1.49 10.56
CA GLY A 1202 26.99 -2.62 11.32
C GLY A 1202 26.56 -4.00 10.79
N LEU A 1203 25.79 -4.08 9.71
CA LEU A 1203 25.47 -5.33 9.04
C LEU A 1203 26.69 -5.86 8.26
N SER A 1204 27.02 -7.15 8.43
CA SER A 1204 28.17 -7.77 7.76
C SER A 1204 28.02 -7.75 6.23
N LYS A 1205 29.12 -7.54 5.50
CA LYS A 1205 29.14 -7.61 4.02
C LYS A 1205 28.69 -8.98 3.47
N LYS A 1206 28.83 -10.06 4.26
CA LYS A 1206 28.43 -11.43 3.90
C LYS A 1206 26.93 -11.72 4.01
N VAL A 1207 26.15 -10.79 4.56
CA VAL A 1207 24.69 -10.95 4.72
C VAL A 1207 23.98 -10.80 3.37
N LYS A 1208 23.09 -11.75 3.07
CA LYS A 1208 22.22 -11.69 1.88
C LYS A 1208 21.10 -10.66 2.11
N ILE A 1209 21.00 -9.66 1.23
CA ILE A 1209 19.91 -8.69 1.21
C ILE A 1209 19.09 -8.96 -0.06
N LYS A 1210 17.81 -9.26 0.08
CA LYS A 1210 16.88 -9.55 -1.02
C LYS A 1210 15.87 -8.40 -1.18
N ARG A 1211 15.48 -8.12 -2.41
CA ARG A 1211 14.29 -7.33 -2.75
C ARG A 1211 13.05 -8.23 -2.61
N TYR A 1212 11.95 -7.65 -2.17
CA TYR A 1212 10.62 -8.23 -2.26
C TYR A 1212 9.68 -7.21 -2.90
#